data_AF-A0A850MX75-F1
#
_entry.id   AF-A0A850MX75-F1
#
_cell.length_a   1.000
_cell.length_b   1.000
_cell.length_c   1.000
_cell.angle_alpha   90.00
_cell.angle_beta   90.00
_cell.angle_gamma   90.00
#
_symmetry.space_group_name_H-M   'P 1'
#
loop_
_entity.id
_entity.type
_entity.pdbx_description
1 polymer ?
#
loop_
_entity_poly.entity_id
_entity_poly.type
_entity_poly.pdbx_seq_one_letter_code
_entity_poly.pdbx_strand_id
1 'polypeptide(L)'
;MKDIILHGDAYACLEQLDNSIAVAITSPPYWKQRDYGFEEQIGQERMPEAYIGRLVKVFSKLRQKLRDDGIFFLNVGDKYQSQYGKSHLLQIPYRLAYHMMKDGWRLEDVMIWFKTNHMPSPVKDRFTNTYEPVLVFSKCEHNIYKRSGKMVVKIPLQQTPWKHTAVFPEMLVEEMLDRVNIMDEDRILDLFAGTGTVAVVVRRRRSGLFPKRIYSIMIEKGDKFIPIIEKRADIRGAKKVSDISYDWKPIEEEKLPDVEPCEILTNKNGEIFIAQNSDEFLSALRGITNPKFYRFHREDALYFYGVRNWSLSDLYYISRIYQEGYVLRNMLVISNHKKWYPIFMFSRDSTRVAYKFYLDRVRRKPKTEENRDWLKEEFVGTKVRDISGKETRKGWIIEVLQTYDDGFPKIVVVQWDGYASVEVVLHPERDEILMEGLIFRCPKCRAELEEPYDPAGENLCSYCGGHLWEDKKTLPLVEEPKEIMKTFNAIEEGSYYSVGEILKIDQIEKSKITTSKFSGLKRINWGASPGARKLMLGEYFTKMRLYRVDQPTIAQYLTILRKSKGMSLQAIIDKLPKEYTHTVGHWFRKDFGGSTPIPEDVRLLKEILGSKNSILDMLEKSGLKFQTVKASVKGRNPGDFIENINSEELIAYLTKLFAPSQQYTEIVK
;
A
#
# COMPACT_ATOMS: atom_id res chain seq x y z
N MET A 1 15.10 -37.58 -27.14
CA MET A 1 15.71 -37.50 -25.78
C MET A 1 14.68 -37.93 -24.71
N LYS A 2 14.86 -37.67 -23.40
CA LYS A 2 13.84 -37.92 -22.36
C LYS A 2 13.80 -36.80 -21.32
N ASP A 3 12.68 -36.66 -20.61
CA ASP A 3 12.61 -35.77 -19.44
C ASP A 3 13.48 -36.30 -18.30
N ILE A 4 14.05 -35.39 -17.51
CA ILE A 4 14.98 -35.72 -16.42
C ILE A 4 14.64 -34.88 -15.19
N ILE A 5 14.72 -35.51 -14.02
CA ILE A 5 14.74 -34.82 -12.72
C ILE A 5 16.14 -35.02 -12.12
N LEU A 6 16.81 -33.93 -11.77
CA LEU A 6 18.04 -33.92 -11.00
C LEU A 6 17.70 -33.48 -9.56
N HIS A 7 18.04 -34.33 -8.59
CA HIS A 7 17.78 -34.08 -7.18
C HIS A 7 19.08 -33.66 -6.48
N GLY A 8 19.23 -32.37 -6.20
CA GLY A 8 20.44 -31.80 -5.59
C GLY A 8 20.50 -30.27 -5.70
N ASP A 9 21.61 -29.67 -5.23
CA ASP A 9 21.88 -28.23 -5.40
C ASP A 9 21.87 -27.79 -6.88
N ALA A 10 21.36 -26.58 -7.13
CA ALA A 10 21.21 -26.04 -8.48
C ALA A 10 22.55 -25.95 -9.22
N TYR A 11 23.60 -25.48 -8.56
CA TYR A 11 24.92 -25.33 -9.17
C TYR A 11 25.55 -26.70 -9.45
N ALA A 12 25.47 -27.62 -8.48
CA ALA A 12 25.97 -28.99 -8.64
C ALA A 12 25.27 -29.73 -9.80
N CYS A 13 23.96 -29.59 -9.91
CA CYS A 13 23.18 -30.20 -10.99
C CYS A 13 23.52 -29.59 -12.36
N LEU A 14 23.75 -28.28 -12.45
CA LEU A 14 24.19 -27.64 -13.70
C LEU A 14 25.53 -28.20 -14.20
N GLU A 15 26.47 -28.55 -13.31
CA GLU A 15 27.75 -29.18 -13.72
C GLU A 15 27.55 -30.49 -14.48
N GLN A 16 26.48 -31.23 -14.17
CA GLN A 16 26.17 -32.52 -14.80
C GLN A 16 25.55 -32.37 -16.19
N LEU A 17 25.19 -31.15 -16.61
CA LEU A 17 24.54 -30.89 -17.88
C LEU A 17 25.57 -30.53 -18.96
N ASP A 18 25.25 -30.89 -20.20
CA ASP A 18 25.90 -30.42 -21.40
C ASP A 18 25.45 -28.99 -21.77
N ASN A 19 26.20 -28.34 -22.66
CA ASN A 19 25.89 -26.97 -23.12
C ASN A 19 24.80 -27.00 -24.22
N SER A 20 23.64 -27.56 -23.90
CA SER A 20 22.59 -27.91 -24.86
C SER A 20 21.22 -27.30 -24.56
N ILE A 21 21.11 -26.49 -23.50
CA ILE A 21 19.82 -25.97 -23.03
C ILE A 21 19.32 -24.88 -23.97
N ALA A 22 18.16 -25.09 -24.60
CA ALA A 22 17.56 -24.11 -25.51
C ALA A 22 16.85 -22.99 -24.74
N VAL A 23 16.10 -23.37 -23.69
CA VAL A 23 15.34 -22.41 -22.88
C VAL A 23 15.50 -22.78 -21.41
N ALA A 24 15.79 -21.79 -20.57
CA ALA A 24 15.64 -21.90 -19.13
C ALA A 24 14.44 -21.04 -18.67
N ILE A 25 13.58 -21.60 -17.84
CA ILE A 25 12.44 -20.90 -17.22
C ILE A 25 12.50 -21.21 -15.74
N THR A 26 12.69 -20.20 -14.89
CA THR A 26 12.79 -20.46 -13.44
C THR A 26 12.32 -19.31 -12.57
N SER A 27 12.10 -19.63 -11.30
CA SER A 27 11.83 -18.68 -10.22
C SER A 27 12.64 -19.10 -8.99
N PRO A 28 13.76 -18.42 -8.68
CA PRO A 28 14.56 -18.76 -7.51
C PRO A 28 13.77 -18.55 -6.22
N PRO A 29 14.20 -19.13 -5.09
CA PRO A 29 13.74 -18.73 -3.77
C PRO A 29 13.88 -17.21 -3.59
N TYR A 30 12.79 -16.49 -3.33
CA TYR A 30 12.84 -15.04 -3.13
C TYR A 30 13.47 -14.72 -1.77
N TRP A 31 14.29 -13.66 -1.73
CA TRP A 31 15.02 -13.28 -0.53
C TRP A 31 14.10 -13.04 0.67
N LYS A 32 14.39 -13.77 1.77
CA LYS A 32 13.66 -13.74 3.05
C LYS A 32 12.14 -13.93 2.90
N GLN A 33 11.71 -14.69 1.89
CA GLN A 33 10.29 -14.94 1.65
C GLN A 33 9.81 -16.26 2.25
N ARG A 34 10.59 -17.34 2.09
CA ARG A 34 10.27 -18.67 2.63
C ARG A 34 11.54 -19.35 3.12
N ASP A 35 11.36 -20.18 4.14
CA ASP A 35 12.35 -21.14 4.60
C ASP A 35 11.94 -22.53 4.08
N TYR A 36 12.82 -23.18 3.34
CA TYR A 36 12.63 -24.51 2.77
C TYR A 36 13.20 -25.63 3.64
N GLY A 37 13.82 -25.32 4.78
CA GLY A 37 14.18 -26.26 5.84
C GLY A 37 15.51 -26.96 5.68
N PHE A 38 16.47 -26.39 4.94
CA PHE A 38 17.83 -26.92 4.82
C PHE A 38 18.89 -25.83 4.92
N GLU A 39 20.08 -26.22 5.37
CA GLU A 39 21.23 -25.33 5.54
C GLU A 39 21.72 -24.77 4.21
N GLU A 40 22.31 -23.57 4.27
CA GLU A 40 22.83 -22.85 3.10
C GLU A 40 21.84 -22.65 1.95
N GLN A 41 20.53 -22.69 2.20
CA GLN A 41 19.54 -22.44 1.16
C GLN A 41 19.68 -21.02 0.55
N ILE A 42 19.52 -20.93 -0.77
CA ILE A 42 19.41 -19.65 -1.45
C ILE A 42 18.15 -18.94 -0.97
N GLY A 43 18.24 -17.63 -0.76
CA GLY A 43 17.13 -16.79 -0.29
C GLY A 43 17.12 -16.55 1.22
N GLN A 44 18.06 -17.12 1.97
CA GLN A 44 18.22 -16.86 3.42
C GLN A 44 19.49 -16.09 3.79
N GLU A 45 20.21 -15.57 2.81
CA GLU A 45 21.39 -14.74 3.00
C GLU A 45 21.08 -13.53 3.90
N ARG A 46 22.05 -13.10 4.71
CA ARG A 46 21.89 -11.99 5.67
C ARG A 46 21.56 -10.66 4.99
N MET A 47 22.13 -10.42 3.81
CA MET A 47 22.02 -9.16 3.08
C MET A 47 21.54 -9.41 1.64
N PRO A 48 20.77 -8.49 1.05
CA PRO A 48 20.33 -8.60 -0.36
C PRO A 48 21.51 -8.74 -1.34
N GLU A 49 22.64 -8.07 -1.09
CA GLU A 49 23.83 -8.10 -1.93
C GLU A 49 24.45 -9.50 -1.99
N ALA A 50 24.41 -10.22 -0.87
CA ALA A 50 24.88 -11.60 -0.80
C ALA A 50 23.96 -12.54 -1.60
N TYR A 51 22.64 -12.37 -1.45
CA TYR A 51 21.65 -13.12 -2.23
C TYR A 51 21.82 -12.90 -3.74
N ILE A 52 21.93 -11.63 -4.16
CA ILE A 52 22.13 -11.29 -5.57
C ILE A 52 23.45 -11.88 -6.09
N GLY A 53 24.55 -11.74 -5.34
CA GLY A 53 25.85 -12.27 -5.72
C GLY A 53 25.85 -13.79 -5.91
N ARG A 54 25.14 -14.51 -5.04
CA ARG A 54 24.99 -15.96 -5.16
C ARG A 54 24.16 -16.35 -6.40
N LEU A 55 23.06 -15.66 -6.67
CA LEU A 55 22.27 -15.89 -7.89
C LEU A 55 23.05 -15.55 -9.16
N VAL A 56 23.83 -14.46 -9.17
CA VAL A 56 24.72 -14.13 -10.29
C VAL A 56 25.69 -15.29 -10.55
N LYS A 57 26.30 -15.88 -9.52
CA LYS A 57 27.18 -17.05 -9.70
C LYS A 57 26.46 -18.26 -10.30
N VAL A 58 25.28 -18.61 -9.77
CA VAL A 58 24.47 -19.73 -10.28
C VAL A 58 24.05 -19.48 -11.73
N PHE A 59 23.61 -18.27 -12.04
CA PHE A 59 23.20 -17.93 -13.40
C PHE A 59 24.37 -17.74 -14.35
N SER A 60 25.56 -17.37 -13.88
CA SER A 60 26.79 -17.44 -14.68
C SER A 60 27.03 -18.87 -15.17
N LYS A 61 26.83 -19.86 -14.27
CA LYS A 61 26.91 -21.27 -14.63
C LYS A 61 25.80 -21.69 -15.60
N LEU A 62 24.57 -21.26 -15.37
CA LEU A 62 23.46 -21.48 -16.31
C LEU A 62 23.78 -20.94 -17.70
N ARG A 63 24.36 -19.73 -17.78
CA ARG A 63 24.76 -19.11 -19.04
C ARG A 63 25.67 -20.04 -19.82
N GLN A 64 26.65 -20.69 -19.17
CA GLN A 64 27.53 -21.66 -19.85
C GLN A 64 26.76 -22.85 -20.45
N LYS A 65 25.69 -23.31 -19.76
CA LYS A 65 24.91 -24.50 -20.15
C LYS A 65 23.83 -24.22 -21.20
N LEU A 66 23.45 -22.96 -21.40
CA LEU A 66 22.60 -22.57 -22.52
C LEU A 66 23.29 -22.82 -23.86
N ARG A 67 22.52 -23.12 -24.90
CA ARG A 67 22.93 -22.95 -26.30
C ARG A 67 23.30 -21.48 -26.56
N ASP A 68 24.09 -21.22 -27.60
CA ASP A 68 24.51 -19.86 -27.92
C ASP A 68 23.35 -18.94 -28.33
N ASP A 69 22.30 -19.50 -28.92
CA ASP A 69 21.05 -18.84 -29.27
C ASP A 69 19.93 -18.99 -28.20
N GLY A 70 20.25 -19.59 -27.05
CA GLY A 70 19.29 -19.95 -26.01
C GLY A 70 18.79 -18.76 -25.18
N ILE A 71 17.62 -18.95 -24.55
CA ILE A 71 16.90 -17.90 -23.79
C ILE A 71 16.69 -18.30 -22.34
N PHE A 72 16.80 -17.32 -21.44
CA PHE A 72 16.52 -17.48 -20.02
C PHE A 72 15.40 -16.55 -19.55
N PHE A 73 14.28 -17.11 -19.14
CA PHE A 73 13.19 -16.42 -18.45
C PHE A 73 13.35 -16.57 -16.94
N LEU A 74 13.54 -15.44 -16.26
CA LEU A 74 13.73 -15.36 -14.82
C LEU A 74 12.57 -14.58 -14.18
N ASN A 75 11.71 -15.28 -13.44
CA ASN A 75 10.69 -14.64 -12.61
C ASN A 75 11.25 -14.45 -11.19
N VAL A 76 11.38 -13.20 -10.74
CA VAL A 76 11.83 -12.90 -9.38
C VAL A 76 11.04 -11.73 -8.82
N GLY A 77 10.45 -11.93 -7.64
CA GLY A 77 9.66 -10.93 -6.95
C GLY A 77 10.53 -10.01 -6.11
N ASP A 78 10.09 -8.77 -5.96
CA ASP A 78 10.77 -7.81 -5.11
C ASP A 78 10.35 -7.96 -3.63
N LYS A 79 11.16 -7.38 -2.75
CA LYS A 79 10.97 -7.42 -1.31
C LYS A 79 11.01 -6.01 -0.73
N TYR A 80 10.22 -5.82 0.32
CA TYR A 80 10.31 -4.64 1.14
C TYR A 80 11.07 -4.94 2.42
N GLN A 81 12.00 -4.06 2.76
CA GLN A 81 12.71 -4.09 4.01
C GLN A 81 12.09 -3.09 4.97
N SER A 82 11.56 -3.60 6.10
CA SER A 82 10.95 -2.76 7.13
C SER A 82 12.01 -2.28 8.12
N GLN A 83 12.09 -0.97 8.34
CA GLN A 83 12.94 -0.33 9.34
C GLN A 83 12.21 0.86 9.96
N TYR A 84 12.09 0.91 11.29
CA TYR A 84 11.43 1.98 12.05
C TYR A 84 10.05 2.41 11.51
N GLY A 85 9.21 1.45 11.10
CA GLY A 85 7.86 1.72 10.58
C GLY A 85 7.82 2.18 9.11
N LYS A 86 8.96 2.24 8.42
CA LYS A 86 9.04 2.46 6.97
C LYS A 86 9.40 1.18 6.25
N SER A 87 8.82 0.97 5.07
CA SER A 87 9.15 -0.17 4.23
C SER A 87 9.77 0.34 2.92
N HIS A 88 11.05 0.01 2.72
CA HIS A 88 11.80 0.38 1.53
C HIS A 88 11.73 -0.75 0.50
N LEU A 89 11.34 -0.43 -0.74
CA LEU A 89 11.37 -1.34 -1.87
C LEU A 89 12.81 -1.53 -2.37
N LEU A 90 13.29 -2.78 -2.39
CA LEU A 90 14.72 -3.07 -2.61
C LEU A 90 15.15 -3.12 -4.07
N GLN A 91 14.23 -3.19 -5.03
CA GLN A 91 14.50 -3.35 -6.46
C GLN A 91 15.37 -4.59 -6.78
N ILE A 92 15.21 -5.67 -6.01
CA ILE A 92 16.01 -6.90 -6.17
C ILE A 92 16.02 -7.42 -7.61
N PRO A 93 14.88 -7.50 -8.34
CA PRO A 93 14.88 -8.00 -9.72
C PRO A 93 15.81 -7.22 -10.64
N TYR A 94 15.80 -5.89 -10.52
CA TYR A 94 16.53 -5.00 -11.42
C TYR A 94 18.00 -4.87 -11.02
N ARG A 95 18.31 -4.92 -9.72
CA ARG A 95 19.69 -5.06 -9.24
C ARG A 95 20.32 -6.37 -9.71
N LEU A 96 19.59 -7.48 -9.59
CA LEU A 96 20.03 -8.77 -10.12
C LEU A 96 20.27 -8.72 -11.63
N ALA A 97 19.33 -8.16 -12.39
CA ALA A 97 19.47 -8.01 -13.84
C ALA A 97 20.71 -7.18 -14.21
N TYR A 98 20.97 -6.08 -13.49
CA TYR A 98 22.11 -5.20 -13.72
C TYR A 98 23.43 -5.96 -13.56
N HIS A 99 23.58 -6.68 -12.46
CA HIS A 99 24.79 -7.47 -12.20
C HIS A 99 24.93 -8.69 -13.10
N MET A 100 23.82 -9.31 -13.52
CA MET A 100 23.85 -10.34 -14.56
C MET A 100 24.34 -9.79 -15.90
N MET A 101 23.92 -8.59 -16.30
CA MET A 101 24.44 -7.95 -17.51
C MET A 101 25.95 -7.69 -17.42
N LYS A 102 26.43 -7.23 -16.26
CA LYS A 102 27.88 -7.08 -16.01
C LYS A 102 28.64 -8.42 -16.05
N ASP A 103 27.97 -9.54 -15.75
CA ASP A 103 28.50 -10.91 -15.86
C ASP A 103 28.40 -11.50 -17.28
N GLY A 104 28.01 -10.69 -18.27
CA GLY A 104 27.99 -11.06 -19.69
C GLY A 104 26.68 -11.64 -20.19
N TRP A 105 25.58 -11.47 -19.45
CA TRP A 105 24.23 -11.66 -19.99
C TRP A 105 23.79 -10.47 -20.84
N ARG A 106 22.94 -10.71 -21.84
CA ARG A 106 22.20 -9.67 -22.54
C ARG A 106 20.75 -9.70 -22.06
N LEU A 107 20.21 -8.57 -21.58
CA LEU A 107 18.79 -8.44 -21.27
C LEU A 107 18.02 -8.16 -22.57
N GLU A 108 17.13 -9.08 -22.95
CA GLU A 108 16.28 -8.99 -24.13
C GLU A 108 15.00 -8.18 -23.87
N ASP A 109 14.38 -8.41 -22.71
CA ASP A 109 13.07 -7.87 -22.38
C ASP A 109 12.81 -7.90 -20.87
N VAL A 110 11.89 -7.04 -20.41
CA VAL A 110 11.31 -7.09 -19.07
C VAL A 110 9.79 -7.14 -19.25
N MET A 111 9.26 -8.36 -19.17
CA MET A 111 7.83 -8.59 -19.23
C MET A 111 7.20 -8.31 -17.87
N ILE A 112 6.00 -7.74 -17.86
CA ILE A 112 5.22 -7.53 -16.64
C ILE A 112 4.11 -8.56 -16.58
N TRP A 113 4.19 -9.47 -15.61
CA TRP A 113 3.08 -10.35 -15.25
C TRP A 113 2.15 -9.64 -14.27
N PHE A 114 0.99 -9.18 -14.77
CA PHE A 114 -0.06 -8.61 -13.95
C PHE A 114 -1.03 -9.69 -13.43
N LYS A 115 -1.15 -9.78 -12.11
CA LYS A 115 -2.00 -10.76 -11.39
C LYS A 115 -3.43 -10.23 -11.29
N THR A 116 -4.30 -10.70 -12.18
CA THR A 116 -5.70 -10.22 -12.30
C THR A 116 -6.58 -10.55 -11.08
N ASN A 117 -6.19 -11.54 -10.29
CA ASN A 117 -6.82 -11.99 -9.04
C ASN A 117 -5.89 -11.85 -7.83
N HIS A 118 -5.01 -10.83 -7.81
CA HIS A 118 -4.14 -10.58 -6.66
C HIS A 118 -4.93 -10.46 -5.36
N MET A 119 -4.34 -10.95 -4.27
CA MET A 119 -4.96 -10.82 -2.95
C MET A 119 -4.98 -9.35 -2.52
N PRO A 120 -6.09 -8.85 -1.95
CA PRO A 120 -6.12 -7.53 -1.33
C PRO A 120 -5.06 -7.43 -0.23
N SER A 121 -4.36 -6.31 -0.17
CA SER A 121 -3.38 -6.03 0.88
C SER A 121 -3.88 -4.93 1.81
N PRO A 122 -3.82 -5.09 3.14
CA PRO A 122 -4.28 -4.08 4.11
C PRO A 122 -3.28 -2.93 4.30
N VAL A 123 -2.23 -2.85 3.47
CA VAL A 123 -1.22 -1.78 3.51
C VAL A 123 -1.89 -0.41 3.33
N LYS A 124 -1.39 0.60 4.05
CA LYS A 124 -1.95 1.97 4.05
C LYS A 124 -0.94 3.02 3.57
N ASP A 125 0.32 2.64 3.51
CA ASP A 125 1.49 3.49 3.31
C ASP A 125 2.16 3.28 1.94
N ARG A 126 1.51 2.50 1.06
CA ARG A 126 1.95 2.15 -0.30
C ARG A 126 0.81 1.54 -1.11
N PHE A 127 1.02 1.42 -2.42
CA PHE A 127 0.15 0.65 -3.32
C PHE A 127 0.26 -0.86 -3.06
N THR A 128 -0.81 -1.60 -3.39
CA THR A 128 -0.80 -3.06 -3.30
C THR A 128 0.09 -3.64 -4.40
N ASN A 129 0.93 -4.63 -4.07
CA ASN A 129 1.74 -5.34 -5.06
C ASN A 129 0.86 -6.23 -5.94
N THR A 130 0.75 -5.92 -7.22
CA THR A 130 -0.17 -6.58 -8.16
C THR A 130 0.48 -7.14 -9.41
N TYR A 131 1.76 -6.86 -9.66
CA TYR A 131 2.53 -7.46 -10.74
C TYR A 131 3.82 -8.13 -10.22
N GLU A 132 4.48 -8.88 -11.11
CA GLU A 132 5.87 -9.36 -10.98
C GLU A 132 6.57 -9.19 -12.34
N PRO A 133 7.86 -8.81 -12.36
CA PRO A 133 8.64 -8.79 -13.59
C PRO A 133 9.15 -10.20 -13.94
N VAL A 134 9.12 -10.52 -15.23
CA VAL A 134 9.83 -11.64 -15.83
C VAL A 134 10.94 -11.06 -16.70
N LEU A 135 12.17 -11.28 -16.27
CA LEU A 135 13.38 -10.82 -16.95
C LEU A 135 13.75 -11.84 -18.02
N VAL A 136 14.02 -11.39 -19.25
CA VAL A 136 14.37 -12.26 -20.37
C VAL A 136 15.82 -12.00 -20.74
N PHE A 137 16.67 -13.03 -20.67
CA PHE A 137 18.09 -12.93 -21.00
C PHE A 137 18.50 -13.85 -22.14
N SER A 138 19.60 -13.49 -22.80
CA SER A 138 20.26 -14.30 -23.82
C SER A 138 21.79 -14.18 -23.67
N LYS A 139 22.53 -15.00 -24.42
CA LYS A 139 23.98 -14.85 -24.58
C LYS A 139 24.37 -13.85 -25.67
N CYS A 140 23.55 -13.74 -26.70
CA CYS A 140 23.88 -12.98 -27.90
C CYS A 140 22.62 -12.41 -28.57
N GLU A 141 22.80 -11.49 -29.51
CA GLU A 141 21.70 -10.84 -30.22
C GLU A 141 20.93 -11.79 -31.16
N HIS A 142 21.62 -12.74 -31.78
CA HIS A 142 21.04 -13.72 -32.70
C HIS A 142 20.55 -14.93 -31.90
N ASN A 143 19.32 -14.83 -31.40
CA ASN A 143 18.73 -15.83 -30.51
C ASN A 143 17.31 -16.21 -30.92
N ILE A 144 16.74 -17.21 -30.22
CA ILE A 144 15.42 -17.75 -30.56
C ILE A 144 14.24 -16.92 -30.00
N TYR A 145 14.46 -15.77 -29.34
CA TYR A 145 13.40 -14.94 -28.75
C TYR A 145 12.60 -14.13 -29.80
N LYS A 146 11.27 -14.13 -29.67
CA LYS A 146 10.33 -13.39 -30.51
C LYS A 146 9.96 -12.07 -29.83
N ARG A 147 10.52 -10.96 -30.31
CA ARG A 147 10.26 -9.61 -29.77
C ARG A 147 8.89 -9.01 -30.10
N SER A 148 7.99 -9.75 -30.75
CA SER A 148 6.68 -9.24 -31.22
C SER A 148 5.53 -9.35 -30.20
N GLY A 149 5.77 -9.88 -29.00
CA GLY A 149 4.76 -10.07 -27.97
C GLY A 149 4.41 -8.80 -27.18
N LYS A 150 3.26 -8.81 -26.48
CA LYS A 150 2.87 -7.71 -25.57
C LYS A 150 3.79 -7.67 -24.35
N MET A 151 4.38 -6.54 -23.99
CA MET A 151 5.29 -6.51 -22.81
C MET A 151 4.55 -6.75 -21.48
N VAL A 152 3.22 -6.62 -21.46
CA VAL A 152 2.39 -6.89 -20.29
C VAL A 152 1.51 -8.11 -20.54
N VAL A 153 1.60 -9.09 -19.64
CA VAL A 153 0.81 -10.34 -19.68
C VAL A 153 -0.12 -10.39 -18.48
N LYS A 154 -1.41 -10.64 -18.74
CA LYS A 154 -2.45 -10.62 -17.70
C LYS A 154 -2.88 -12.05 -17.39
N ILE A 155 -2.31 -12.63 -16.35
CA ILE A 155 -2.50 -14.04 -16.02
C ILE A 155 -2.89 -14.12 -14.53
N PRO A 156 -4.00 -14.80 -14.18
CA PRO A 156 -4.36 -14.99 -12.78
C PRO A 156 -3.36 -15.91 -12.08
N LEU A 157 -3.19 -15.71 -10.77
CA LEU A 157 -2.58 -16.68 -9.88
C LEU A 157 -3.32 -18.01 -9.99
N GLN A 158 -2.56 -19.09 -10.10
CA GLN A 158 -3.07 -20.46 -10.13
C GLN A 158 -3.07 -21.06 -8.73
N GLN A 159 -4.21 -21.59 -8.29
CA GLN A 159 -4.28 -22.31 -7.02
C GLN A 159 -3.62 -23.69 -7.15
N THR A 160 -3.07 -24.16 -6.04
CA THR A 160 -2.35 -25.44 -5.99
C THR A 160 -2.69 -26.19 -4.70
N PRO A 161 -2.94 -27.51 -4.76
CA PRO A 161 -3.27 -28.30 -3.57
C PRO A 161 -2.05 -28.54 -2.66
N TRP A 162 -0.84 -28.21 -3.13
CA TRP A 162 0.42 -28.50 -2.44
C TRP A 162 0.79 -27.38 -1.46
N LYS A 163 1.03 -27.73 -0.19
CA LYS A 163 1.38 -26.76 0.88
C LYS A 163 2.76 -26.12 0.67
N HIS A 164 2.89 -24.87 1.09
CA HIS A 164 4.16 -24.10 1.10
C HIS A 164 4.83 -23.94 -0.26
N THR A 165 4.04 -23.81 -1.33
CA THR A 165 4.56 -23.69 -2.69
C THR A 165 4.44 -22.24 -3.20
N ALA A 166 5.50 -21.73 -3.81
CA ALA A 166 5.48 -20.50 -4.58
C ALA A 166 5.54 -20.94 -6.05
N VAL A 167 4.37 -21.02 -6.69
CA VAL A 167 4.23 -21.56 -8.04
C VAL A 167 3.74 -20.45 -8.94
N PHE A 168 4.51 -20.09 -9.98
CA PHE A 168 3.98 -19.27 -11.06
C PHE A 168 3.02 -20.11 -11.93
N PRO A 169 1.98 -19.51 -12.53
CA PRO A 169 0.96 -20.23 -13.30
C PRO A 169 1.53 -20.99 -14.50
N GLU A 170 0.93 -22.13 -14.83
CA GLU A 170 1.25 -22.88 -16.06
C GLU A 170 1.04 -22.01 -17.30
N MET A 171 -0.01 -21.18 -17.33
CA MET A 171 -0.27 -20.23 -18.42
C MET A 171 0.86 -19.21 -18.62
N LEU A 172 1.60 -18.85 -17.55
CA LEU A 172 2.74 -17.95 -17.67
C LEU A 172 3.91 -18.65 -18.38
N VAL A 173 4.11 -19.95 -18.13
CA VAL A 173 5.11 -20.76 -18.85
C VAL A 173 4.73 -20.92 -20.31
N GLU A 174 3.45 -21.18 -20.61
CA GLU A 174 2.95 -21.27 -21.98
C GLU A 174 3.26 -19.98 -22.76
N GLU A 175 2.98 -18.83 -22.17
CA GLU A 175 3.29 -17.51 -22.74
C GLU A 175 4.81 -17.31 -22.96
N MET A 176 5.67 -17.77 -22.04
CA MET A 176 7.13 -17.71 -22.23
C MET A 176 7.59 -18.61 -23.39
N LEU A 177 7.06 -19.84 -23.49
CA LEU A 177 7.41 -20.77 -24.58
C LEU A 177 6.86 -20.30 -25.94
N ASP A 178 5.73 -19.60 -25.97
CA ASP A 178 5.22 -19.02 -27.21
C ASP A 178 6.11 -17.89 -27.76
N ARG A 179 6.89 -17.25 -26.88
CA ARG A 179 7.87 -16.20 -27.24
C ARG A 179 9.20 -16.72 -27.74
N VAL A 180 9.35 -18.01 -27.97
CA VAL A 180 10.59 -18.58 -28.51
C VAL A 180 10.32 -19.47 -29.72
N ASN A 181 11.27 -19.52 -30.64
CA ASN A 181 11.24 -20.39 -31.82
C ASN A 181 11.77 -21.79 -31.47
N ILE A 182 10.98 -22.56 -30.72
CA ILE A 182 11.37 -23.89 -30.24
C ILE A 182 11.28 -24.94 -31.37
N MET A 183 12.34 -25.74 -31.48
CA MET A 183 12.50 -26.85 -32.40
C MET A 183 12.30 -28.20 -31.71
N ASP A 184 12.09 -29.24 -32.51
CA ASP A 184 12.11 -30.60 -31.98
C ASP A 184 13.49 -30.90 -31.36
N GLU A 185 13.47 -31.72 -30.32
CA GLU A 185 14.60 -32.09 -29.46
C GLU A 185 15.17 -30.97 -28.56
N ASP A 186 14.59 -29.76 -28.57
CA ASP A 186 15.00 -28.70 -27.64
C ASP A 186 14.76 -29.06 -26.17
N ARG A 187 15.69 -28.61 -25.33
CA ARG A 187 15.72 -28.89 -23.89
C ARG A 187 15.33 -27.65 -23.09
N ILE A 188 14.33 -27.80 -22.24
CA ILE A 188 13.73 -26.77 -21.40
C ILE A 188 14.09 -27.03 -19.93
N LEU A 189 14.89 -26.16 -19.34
CA LEU A 189 15.41 -26.29 -17.98
C LEU A 189 14.61 -25.45 -16.99
N ASP A 190 14.32 -26.00 -15.81
CA ASP A 190 13.93 -25.25 -14.62
C ASP A 190 14.91 -25.60 -13.48
N LEU A 191 15.64 -24.59 -13.00
CA LEU A 191 16.68 -24.75 -11.98
C LEU A 191 16.12 -24.85 -10.56
N PHE A 192 14.90 -24.37 -10.37
CA PHE A 192 14.20 -24.29 -9.09
C PHE A 192 12.78 -24.81 -9.30
N ALA A 193 12.69 -26.08 -9.69
CA ALA A 193 11.48 -26.66 -10.28
C ALA A 193 10.27 -26.66 -9.32
N GLY A 194 10.50 -26.73 -8.01
CA GLY A 194 9.46 -26.75 -7.00
C GLY A 194 8.45 -27.87 -7.29
N THR A 195 7.25 -27.49 -7.74
CA THR A 195 6.21 -28.47 -8.05
C THR A 195 6.20 -28.96 -9.51
N GLY A 196 7.21 -28.62 -10.32
CA GLY A 196 7.40 -29.12 -11.69
C GLY A 196 6.49 -28.47 -12.73
N THR A 197 6.08 -27.22 -12.54
CA THR A 197 5.16 -26.50 -13.45
C THR A 197 5.68 -26.48 -14.90
N VAL A 198 6.97 -26.22 -15.09
CA VAL A 198 7.59 -26.21 -16.43
C VAL A 198 7.48 -27.57 -17.10
N ALA A 199 7.80 -28.67 -16.40
CA ALA A 199 7.68 -30.01 -16.95
C ALA A 199 6.24 -30.39 -17.32
N VAL A 200 5.25 -29.97 -16.54
CA VAL A 200 3.82 -30.18 -16.86
C VAL A 200 3.44 -29.52 -18.20
N VAL A 201 3.91 -28.29 -18.42
CA VAL A 201 3.64 -27.54 -19.66
C VAL A 201 4.38 -28.15 -20.84
N VAL A 202 5.67 -28.49 -20.68
CA VAL A 202 6.47 -29.17 -21.71
C VAL A 202 5.83 -30.49 -22.13
N ARG A 203 5.35 -31.30 -21.17
CA ARG A 203 4.62 -32.53 -21.47
C ARG A 203 3.36 -32.26 -22.28
N ARG A 204 2.58 -31.25 -21.92
CA ARG A 204 1.35 -30.88 -22.63
C ARG A 204 1.62 -30.47 -24.07
N ARG A 205 2.70 -29.73 -24.33
CA ARG A 205 3.14 -29.34 -25.68
C ARG A 205 3.51 -30.54 -26.57
N ARG A 206 3.94 -31.67 -25.99
CA ARG A 206 4.14 -32.93 -26.74
C ARG A 206 2.83 -33.64 -27.12
N SER A 207 1.75 -33.40 -26.40
CA SER A 207 0.45 -34.07 -26.59
C SER A 207 -0.66 -33.15 -27.12
N GLY A 208 -0.33 -31.91 -27.49
CA GLY A 208 -1.28 -30.93 -28.02
C GLY A 208 -1.60 -31.11 -29.52
N LEU A 209 -2.44 -30.23 -30.07
CA LEU A 209 -2.84 -30.25 -31.49
C LEU A 209 -1.65 -30.12 -32.47
N PHE A 210 -0.61 -29.39 -32.08
CA PHE A 210 0.63 -29.23 -32.84
C PHE A 210 1.79 -29.70 -31.98
N PRO A 211 2.05 -31.02 -31.94
CA PRO A 211 3.02 -31.58 -31.02
C PRO A 211 4.44 -31.11 -31.35
N LYS A 212 5.17 -30.71 -30.31
CA LYS A 212 6.60 -30.38 -30.37
C LYS A 212 7.37 -31.40 -29.53
N ARG A 213 8.37 -32.09 -30.10
CA ARG A 213 9.16 -33.13 -29.40
C ARG A 213 10.24 -32.50 -28.53
N ILE A 214 9.83 -31.74 -27.52
CA ILE A 214 10.72 -31.01 -26.60
C ILE A 214 10.82 -31.73 -25.26
N TYR A 215 11.88 -31.50 -24.50
CA TYR A 215 12.16 -32.25 -23.26
C TYR A 215 12.49 -31.35 -22.08
N SER A 216 12.02 -31.72 -20.89
CA SER A 216 12.20 -30.95 -19.68
C SER A 216 13.34 -31.51 -18.81
N ILE A 217 14.10 -30.60 -18.20
CA ILE A 217 15.07 -30.91 -17.16
C ILE A 217 14.67 -30.13 -15.91
N MET A 218 14.29 -30.82 -14.86
CA MET A 218 13.91 -30.22 -13.58
C MET A 218 15.04 -30.41 -12.58
N ILE A 219 15.51 -29.33 -11.96
CA ILE A 219 16.42 -29.38 -10.82
C ILE A 219 15.64 -28.97 -9.57
N GLU A 220 15.73 -29.79 -8.51
CA GLU A 220 15.09 -29.52 -7.23
C GLU A 220 15.89 -30.14 -6.09
N LYS A 221 16.06 -29.41 -5.00
CA LYS A 221 16.82 -29.87 -3.83
C LYS A 221 15.93 -30.45 -2.73
N GLY A 222 14.73 -29.90 -2.55
CA GLY A 222 13.81 -30.29 -1.49
C GLY A 222 13.17 -31.65 -1.73
N ASP A 223 13.43 -32.61 -0.84
CA ASP A 223 12.94 -33.99 -0.93
C ASP A 223 11.42 -34.09 -1.13
N LYS A 224 10.66 -33.20 -0.47
CA LYS A 224 9.19 -33.17 -0.53
C LYS A 224 8.63 -32.88 -1.93
N PHE A 225 9.44 -32.27 -2.80
CA PHE A 225 9.01 -31.82 -4.11
C PHE A 225 9.22 -32.87 -5.19
N ILE A 226 10.22 -33.75 -5.05
CA ILE A 226 10.53 -34.79 -6.05
C ILE A 226 9.31 -35.67 -6.36
N PRO A 227 8.59 -36.26 -5.38
CA PRO A 227 7.41 -37.07 -5.69
C PRO A 227 6.27 -36.27 -6.33
N ILE A 228 6.19 -34.96 -6.05
CA ILE A 228 5.18 -34.08 -6.65
C ILE A 228 5.50 -33.86 -8.12
N ILE A 229 6.76 -33.60 -8.47
CA ILE A 229 7.22 -33.44 -9.86
C ILE A 229 6.96 -34.75 -10.62
N GLU A 230 7.40 -35.89 -10.09
CA GLU A 230 7.21 -37.21 -10.72
C GLU A 230 5.72 -37.46 -11.01
N LYS A 231 4.84 -37.21 -10.04
CA LYS A 231 3.39 -37.39 -10.20
C LYS A 231 2.77 -36.43 -11.21
N ARG A 232 3.12 -35.14 -11.16
CA ARG A 232 2.50 -34.11 -12.02
C ARG A 232 2.98 -34.21 -13.46
N ALA A 233 4.27 -34.41 -13.65
CA ALA A 233 4.90 -34.46 -14.97
C ALA A 233 4.96 -35.87 -15.55
N ASP A 234 4.62 -36.91 -14.78
CA ASP A 234 4.73 -38.33 -15.18
C ASP A 234 6.15 -38.68 -15.66
N ILE A 235 7.12 -38.23 -14.87
CA ILE A 235 8.54 -38.53 -15.04
C ILE A 235 8.91 -39.51 -13.95
N ARG A 236 9.65 -40.57 -14.27
CA ARG A 236 10.06 -41.60 -13.31
C ARG A 236 11.55 -41.51 -13.03
N GLY A 237 11.91 -41.51 -11.75
CA GLY A 237 13.27 -41.72 -11.28
C GLY A 237 14.11 -40.45 -11.32
N ALA A 238 14.12 -39.72 -10.21
CA ALA A 238 15.06 -38.62 -10.01
C ALA A 238 16.50 -39.14 -9.86
N LYS A 239 17.43 -38.52 -10.60
CA LYS A 239 18.86 -38.77 -10.46
C LYS A 239 19.41 -37.89 -9.34
N LYS A 240 19.85 -38.50 -8.24
CA LYS A 240 20.55 -37.79 -7.16
C LYS A 240 21.87 -37.23 -7.66
N VAL A 241 22.18 -36.00 -7.26
CA VAL A 241 23.44 -35.32 -7.54
C VAL A 241 24.02 -34.86 -6.20
N SER A 242 25.26 -35.24 -5.92
CA SER A 242 25.97 -34.79 -4.73
C SER A 242 26.19 -33.28 -4.79
N ASP A 243 25.98 -32.60 -3.67
CA ASP A 243 26.31 -31.19 -3.54
C ASP A 243 27.81 -30.96 -3.76
N ILE A 244 28.16 -29.82 -4.34
CA ILE A 244 29.53 -29.36 -4.50
C ILE A 244 29.68 -27.95 -3.92
N SER A 245 30.85 -27.64 -3.39
CA SER A 245 31.19 -26.28 -3.00
C SER A 245 31.52 -25.45 -4.26
N TYR A 246 31.11 -24.18 -4.26
CA TYR A 246 31.44 -23.23 -5.31
C TYR A 246 31.60 -21.82 -4.74
N ASP A 247 32.61 -21.11 -5.23
CA ASP A 247 32.92 -19.76 -4.75
C ASP A 247 31.98 -18.72 -5.35
N TRP A 248 31.47 -17.85 -4.49
CA TRP A 248 30.71 -16.65 -4.84
C TRP A 248 31.00 -15.54 -3.83
N LYS A 249 30.72 -14.30 -4.22
CA LYS A 249 30.85 -13.13 -3.34
C LYS A 249 29.61 -12.25 -3.43
N PRO A 250 29.27 -11.48 -2.37
CA PRO A 250 28.28 -10.42 -2.48
C PRO A 250 28.61 -9.45 -3.62
N ILE A 251 27.57 -8.91 -4.27
CA ILE A 251 27.76 -7.86 -5.27
C ILE A 251 28.27 -6.56 -4.63
N GLU A 252 28.98 -5.78 -5.43
CA GLU A 252 29.36 -4.41 -5.10
C GLU A 252 28.46 -3.46 -5.87
N GLU A 253 27.75 -2.61 -5.13
CA GLU A 253 26.77 -1.70 -5.70
C GLU A 253 27.40 -0.35 -6.07
N GLU A 254 26.96 0.24 -7.18
CA GLU A 254 27.47 1.50 -7.69
C GLU A 254 26.79 2.70 -7.00
N LYS A 255 27.46 3.86 -7.04
CA LYS A 255 26.85 5.13 -6.63
C LYS A 255 25.93 5.65 -7.74
N LEU A 256 25.11 6.65 -7.43
CA LEU A 256 24.41 7.38 -8.49
C LEU A 256 25.42 7.92 -9.53
N PRO A 257 25.04 7.90 -10.82
CA PRO A 257 25.93 8.33 -11.88
C PRO A 257 26.23 9.83 -11.75
N ASP A 258 27.44 10.22 -12.17
CA ASP A 258 27.89 11.60 -12.17
C ASP A 258 27.40 12.29 -13.45
N VAL A 259 26.19 12.83 -13.39
CA VAL A 259 25.53 13.58 -14.47
C VAL A 259 25.16 14.97 -13.97
N GLU A 260 24.97 15.93 -14.87
CA GLU A 260 24.52 17.27 -14.49
C GLU A 260 23.17 17.18 -13.76
N PRO A 261 23.06 17.68 -12.51
CA PRO A 261 21.81 17.60 -11.75
C PRO A 261 20.74 18.53 -12.30
N CYS A 262 19.48 18.08 -12.28
CA CYS A 262 18.30 18.89 -12.57
C CYS A 262 17.33 18.83 -11.39
N GLU A 263 17.21 19.91 -10.61
CA GLU A 263 16.27 19.94 -9.49
C GLU A 263 14.85 20.27 -9.95
N ILE A 264 13.90 19.38 -9.67
CA ILE A 264 12.47 19.66 -9.85
C ILE A 264 11.97 20.38 -8.61
N LEU A 265 11.52 21.64 -8.76
CA LEU A 265 11.17 22.55 -7.65
C LEU A 265 9.85 23.28 -7.95
N THR A 266 8.80 22.52 -8.24
CA THR A 266 7.48 23.05 -8.63
C THR A 266 6.50 23.08 -7.47
N ASN A 267 6.55 22.12 -6.55
CA ASN A 267 5.61 21.98 -5.44
C ASN A 267 6.29 21.42 -4.18
N LYS A 268 6.36 22.26 -3.15
CA LYS A 268 6.99 21.93 -1.85
C LYS A 268 6.39 20.72 -1.14
N ASN A 269 5.14 20.33 -1.43
CA ASN A 269 4.45 19.21 -0.80
C ASN A 269 4.74 17.86 -1.50
N GLY A 270 5.33 17.89 -2.69
CA GLY A 270 5.60 16.71 -3.49
C GLY A 270 5.69 17.02 -4.98
N GLU A 271 6.34 16.15 -5.74
CA GLU A 271 6.59 16.34 -7.16
C GLU A 271 6.07 15.17 -7.98
N ILE A 272 5.59 15.47 -9.19
CA ILE A 272 5.34 14.46 -10.23
C ILE A 272 6.17 14.87 -11.44
N PHE A 273 7.13 14.02 -11.79
CA PHE A 273 8.02 14.25 -12.91
C PHE A 273 8.08 12.99 -13.77
N ILE A 274 7.79 13.09 -15.07
CA ILE A 274 7.84 11.94 -15.98
C ILE A 274 8.78 12.29 -17.12
N ALA A 275 10.02 11.83 -17.00
CA ALA A 275 11.07 12.00 -18.00
C ALA A 275 10.73 11.27 -19.31
N GLN A 276 11.20 11.80 -20.43
CA GLN A 276 11.08 11.14 -21.73
C GLN A 276 12.11 10.03 -21.92
N ASN A 277 13.30 10.16 -21.33
CA ASN A 277 14.43 9.24 -21.51
C ASN A 277 15.28 9.11 -20.23
N SER A 278 16.25 8.19 -20.24
CA SER A 278 17.13 7.92 -19.11
C SER A 278 18.00 9.12 -18.71
N ASP A 279 18.49 9.93 -19.66
CA ASP A 279 19.37 11.06 -19.32
C ASP A 279 18.64 12.10 -18.46
N GLU A 280 17.42 12.45 -18.87
CA GLU A 280 16.54 13.34 -18.12
C GLU A 280 16.18 12.76 -16.73
N PHE A 281 15.89 11.46 -16.67
CA PHE A 281 15.56 10.78 -15.42
C PHE A 281 16.75 10.75 -14.44
N LEU A 282 17.93 10.38 -14.91
CA LEU A 282 19.14 10.31 -14.09
C LEU A 282 19.61 11.70 -13.65
N SER A 283 19.47 12.71 -14.50
CA SER A 283 19.71 14.11 -14.14
C SER A 283 18.77 14.58 -13.01
N ALA A 284 17.47 14.25 -13.10
CA ALA A 284 16.51 14.54 -12.04
C ALA A 284 16.80 13.75 -10.74
N LEU A 285 17.19 12.47 -10.88
CA LEU A 285 17.60 11.64 -9.76
C LEU A 285 18.83 12.18 -9.05
N ARG A 286 19.79 12.73 -9.80
CA ARG A 286 20.96 13.42 -9.25
C ARG A 286 20.56 14.74 -8.58
N GLY A 287 19.57 15.44 -9.14
CA GLY A 287 19.01 16.69 -8.61
C GLY A 287 18.52 16.58 -7.16
N ILE A 288 18.01 15.43 -6.72
CA ILE A 288 17.54 15.23 -5.34
C ILE A 288 18.67 15.36 -4.30
N THR A 289 19.93 15.17 -4.72
CA THR A 289 21.11 15.27 -3.85
C THR A 289 21.60 16.71 -3.66
N ASN A 290 21.04 17.66 -4.41
CA ASN A 290 21.43 19.06 -4.34
C ASN A 290 20.81 19.74 -3.09
N PRO A 291 21.59 20.50 -2.28
CA PRO A 291 21.08 21.30 -1.16
C PRO A 291 19.84 22.15 -1.47
N LYS A 292 19.71 22.66 -2.68
CA LYS A 292 18.55 23.46 -3.12
C LYS A 292 17.26 22.64 -3.08
N PHE A 293 17.31 21.37 -3.50
CA PHE A 293 16.19 20.45 -3.47
C PHE A 293 15.69 20.21 -2.05
N TYR A 294 16.62 19.98 -1.11
CA TYR A 294 16.30 19.77 0.30
C TYR A 294 15.69 21.00 1.00
N ARG A 295 16.03 22.21 0.55
CA ARG A 295 15.52 23.46 1.15
C ARG A 295 14.14 23.86 0.64
N PHE A 296 13.83 23.50 -0.60
CA PHE A 296 12.55 23.85 -1.23
C PHE A 296 11.41 22.96 -0.73
N HIS A 297 11.64 21.64 -0.65
CA HIS A 297 10.60 20.70 -0.28
C HIS A 297 10.45 20.53 1.22
N ARG A 298 9.23 20.25 1.65
CA ARG A 298 8.96 19.83 3.02
C ARG A 298 9.57 18.46 3.30
N GLU A 299 9.88 18.21 4.56
CA GLU A 299 10.45 16.93 5.00
C GLU A 299 9.46 15.76 4.85
N ASP A 300 8.15 16.04 4.82
CA ASP A 300 7.06 15.09 4.60
C ASP A 300 6.59 14.96 3.14
N ALA A 301 7.30 15.57 2.19
CA ALA A 301 6.94 15.55 0.78
C ALA A 301 7.03 14.15 0.15
N LEU A 302 6.16 13.91 -0.84
CA LEU A 302 6.08 12.65 -1.60
C LEU A 302 6.42 12.90 -3.08
N TYR A 303 7.27 12.06 -3.65
CA TYR A 303 7.77 12.25 -5.02
C TYR A 303 7.36 11.07 -5.90
N PHE A 304 6.99 11.37 -7.15
CA PHE A 304 6.69 10.41 -8.21
C PHE A 304 7.55 10.71 -9.44
N TYR A 305 8.67 10.00 -9.59
CA TYR A 305 9.55 10.18 -10.75
C TYR A 305 9.39 9.00 -11.71
N GLY A 306 9.01 9.26 -12.95
CA GLY A 306 8.86 8.26 -14.00
C GLY A 306 9.78 8.50 -15.18
N VAL A 307 9.90 7.50 -16.04
CA VAL A 307 10.69 7.58 -17.27
C VAL A 307 10.02 6.78 -18.38
N ARG A 308 9.63 7.43 -19.49
CA ARG A 308 8.89 6.78 -20.58
C ARG A 308 9.74 5.79 -21.37
N ASN A 309 10.85 6.27 -21.94
CA ASN A 309 11.82 5.43 -22.63
C ASN A 309 12.91 5.04 -21.63
N TRP A 310 12.58 4.04 -20.82
CA TRP A 310 13.44 3.58 -19.74
C TRP A 310 14.49 2.58 -20.23
N SER A 311 15.58 2.50 -19.48
CA SER A 311 16.62 1.47 -19.57
C SER A 311 16.77 0.75 -18.24
N LEU A 312 17.50 -0.36 -18.23
CA LEU A 312 17.78 -1.07 -16.97
C LEU A 312 18.50 -0.19 -15.95
N SER A 313 19.33 0.76 -16.41
CA SER A 313 20.02 1.73 -15.55
C SER A 313 19.04 2.54 -14.71
N ASP A 314 17.88 2.94 -15.25
CA ASP A 314 16.87 3.69 -14.50
C ASP A 314 16.27 2.85 -13.37
N LEU A 315 15.96 1.58 -13.66
CA LEU A 315 15.40 0.62 -12.70
C LEU A 315 16.42 0.24 -11.61
N TYR A 316 17.71 0.29 -11.95
CA TYR A 316 18.83 0.03 -11.04
C TYR A 316 19.13 1.23 -10.15
N TYR A 317 19.44 2.40 -10.74
CA TYR A 317 19.93 3.57 -10.00
C TYR A 317 18.89 4.18 -9.06
N ILE A 318 17.60 4.04 -9.34
CA ILE A 318 16.55 4.44 -8.39
C ILE A 318 16.67 3.70 -7.05
N SER A 319 17.21 2.48 -7.01
CA SER A 319 17.44 1.76 -5.76
C SER A 319 18.52 2.41 -4.88
N ARG A 320 19.34 3.28 -5.48
CA ARG A 320 20.51 3.91 -4.84
C ARG A 320 20.17 5.17 -4.06
N ILE A 321 18.98 5.73 -4.27
CA ILE A 321 18.51 6.93 -3.53
C ILE A 321 18.47 6.72 -2.01
N TYR A 322 18.42 5.46 -1.56
CA TYR A 322 18.52 5.12 -0.14
C TYR A 322 19.83 5.59 0.49
N GLN A 323 20.92 5.58 -0.27
CA GLN A 323 22.21 6.11 0.17
C GLN A 323 22.21 7.64 0.25
N GLU A 324 21.30 8.30 -0.46
CA GLU A 324 21.11 9.75 -0.48
C GLU A 324 20.05 10.23 0.52
N GLY A 325 19.59 9.33 1.40
CA GLY A 325 18.61 9.65 2.45
C GLY A 325 17.16 9.63 1.98
N TYR A 326 16.80 8.80 1.00
CA TYR A 326 15.42 8.63 0.51
C TYR A 326 14.97 7.16 0.51
N VAL A 327 13.73 6.91 0.88
CA VAL A 327 13.14 5.57 0.81
C VAL A 327 12.28 5.43 -0.44
N LEU A 328 12.63 4.49 -1.32
CA LEU A 328 11.74 4.05 -2.40
C LEU A 328 10.56 3.29 -1.79
N ARG A 329 9.32 3.70 -2.10
CA ARG A 329 8.08 3.22 -1.49
C ARG A 329 7.22 2.37 -2.41
N ASN A 330 7.27 2.59 -3.71
CA ASN A 330 6.65 1.73 -4.73
C ASN A 330 7.33 1.97 -6.09
N MET A 331 7.26 0.97 -6.98
CA MET A 331 7.38 1.18 -8.42
C MET A 331 6.01 0.90 -9.04
N LEU A 332 5.37 1.92 -9.60
CA LEU A 332 4.16 1.80 -10.38
C LEU A 332 4.51 1.43 -11.82
N VAL A 333 3.74 0.52 -12.41
CA VAL A 333 3.82 0.18 -13.83
C VAL A 333 2.65 0.84 -14.55
N ILE A 334 2.95 1.76 -15.47
CA ILE A 334 1.96 2.40 -16.33
C ILE A 334 1.98 1.72 -17.68
N SER A 335 0.84 1.17 -18.11
CA SER A 335 0.71 0.39 -19.35
C SER A 335 -0.28 0.99 -20.34
N ASN A 336 0.07 0.92 -21.64
CA ASN A 336 -0.83 1.22 -22.77
C ASN A 336 -1.15 -0.05 -23.59
N HIS A 337 -1.19 -1.21 -22.93
CA HIS A 337 -1.36 -2.56 -23.50
C HIS A 337 -0.20 -3.13 -24.34
N LYS A 338 0.61 -2.28 -24.98
CA LYS A 338 1.75 -2.71 -25.79
C LYS A 338 3.07 -2.55 -25.06
N LYS A 339 3.28 -1.36 -24.50
CA LYS A 339 4.47 -0.97 -23.75
C LYS A 339 4.09 -0.61 -22.33
N TRP A 340 5.10 -0.54 -21.47
CA TRP A 340 4.96 -0.05 -20.11
C TRP A 340 6.12 0.86 -19.76
N TYR A 341 5.91 1.73 -18.78
CA TYR A 341 6.96 2.56 -18.20
C TYR A 341 6.81 2.66 -16.67
N PRO A 342 7.91 2.77 -15.91
CA PRO A 342 7.88 2.87 -14.47
C PRO A 342 7.58 4.30 -14.00
N ILE A 343 6.91 4.41 -12.84
CA ILE A 343 6.90 5.60 -11.99
C ILE A 343 7.29 5.18 -10.57
N PHE A 344 8.31 5.81 -10.02
CA PHE A 344 8.86 5.51 -8.71
C PHE A 344 8.30 6.47 -7.68
N MET A 345 7.61 5.93 -6.69
CA MET A 345 7.14 6.67 -5.52
C MET A 345 8.21 6.62 -4.44
N PHE A 346 8.73 7.75 -3.99
CA PHE A 346 9.71 7.80 -2.91
C PHE A 346 9.49 9.01 -1.97
N SER A 347 10.09 8.97 -0.80
CA SER A 347 10.04 10.05 0.18
C SER A 347 11.33 10.11 0.99
N ARG A 348 11.55 11.21 1.71
CA ARG A 348 12.77 11.37 2.51
C ARG A 348 12.83 10.37 3.66
N ASP A 349 14.01 9.84 3.94
CA ASP A 349 14.24 8.97 5.09
C ASP A 349 14.39 9.76 6.40
N SER A 350 13.33 10.46 6.81
CA SER A 350 13.27 11.17 8.10
C SER A 350 12.68 10.33 9.23
N THR A 351 13.24 10.35 10.43
CA THR A 351 12.56 9.87 11.66
C THR A 351 11.83 10.99 12.41
N ARG A 352 11.84 12.22 11.87
CA ARG A 352 11.24 13.41 12.48
C ARG A 352 9.81 13.62 12.00
N VAL A 353 9.52 13.32 10.73
CA VAL A 353 8.20 13.56 10.14
C VAL A 353 7.78 12.40 9.25
N ALA A 354 6.54 11.93 9.44
CA ALA A 354 5.93 10.97 8.53
C ALA A 354 5.54 11.65 7.21
N TYR A 355 5.88 11.03 6.07
CA TYR A 355 5.49 11.57 4.77
C TYR A 355 3.98 11.49 4.57
N LYS A 356 3.43 12.46 3.84
CA LYS A 356 1.99 12.54 3.58
C LYS A 356 1.62 11.64 2.40
N PHE A 357 0.81 10.62 2.68
CA PHE A 357 0.29 9.70 1.68
C PHE A 357 -1.16 9.33 1.96
N TYR A 358 -2.05 9.77 1.08
CA TYR A 358 -3.49 9.68 1.22
C TYR A 358 -4.08 8.62 0.28
N LEU A 359 -3.76 7.35 0.54
CA LEU A 359 -4.20 6.20 -0.29
C LEU A 359 -5.73 6.12 -0.46
N ASP A 360 -6.48 6.55 0.55
CA ASP A 360 -7.94 6.48 0.57
C ASP A 360 -8.57 7.31 -0.57
N ARG A 361 -7.93 8.43 -0.95
CA ARG A 361 -8.41 9.37 -1.97
C ARG A 361 -8.41 8.80 -3.40
N VAL A 362 -7.79 7.64 -3.60
CA VAL A 362 -7.62 7.00 -4.92
C VAL A 362 -8.01 5.52 -4.93
N ARG A 363 -8.81 5.08 -3.95
CA ARG A 363 -9.31 3.70 -3.89
C ARG A 363 -10.12 3.36 -5.14
N ARG A 364 -9.96 2.11 -5.60
CA ARG A 364 -10.68 1.59 -6.77
C ARG A 364 -12.08 1.17 -6.36
N LYS A 365 -13.09 1.81 -6.93
CA LYS A 365 -14.49 1.44 -6.75
C LYS A 365 -14.71 -0.08 -6.99
N PRO A 366 -15.65 -0.72 -6.27
CA PRO A 366 -16.02 -2.11 -6.52
C PRO A 366 -16.40 -2.34 -8.00
N LYS A 367 -16.15 -3.55 -8.52
CA LYS A 367 -16.53 -3.91 -9.91
C LYS A 367 -18.05 -4.04 -10.09
N THR A 368 -18.74 -4.41 -9.01
CA THR A 368 -20.19 -4.46 -8.91
C THR A 368 -20.63 -3.18 -8.23
N GLU A 369 -21.27 -2.28 -8.98
CA GLU A 369 -22.05 -1.20 -8.38
C GLU A 369 -23.25 -1.85 -7.69
N GLU A 370 -23.28 -1.84 -6.36
CA GLU A 370 -24.54 -2.06 -5.67
C GLU A 370 -25.39 -0.81 -5.94
N ASN A 371 -26.39 -0.93 -6.83
CA ASN A 371 -27.45 0.06 -6.98
C ASN A 371 -28.29 0.05 -5.71
N ARG A 372 -27.74 0.69 -4.68
CA ARG A 372 -28.29 0.76 -3.34
C ARG A 372 -29.19 1.98 -3.24
N ASP A 373 -30.46 1.73 -2.99
CA ASP A 373 -31.47 2.76 -2.81
C ASP A 373 -31.71 2.94 -1.31
N TRP A 374 -31.10 3.97 -0.71
CA TRP A 374 -31.16 4.18 0.73
C TRP A 374 -32.58 4.48 1.23
N LEU A 375 -33.46 5.01 0.38
CA LEU A 375 -34.89 5.25 0.72
C LEU A 375 -35.64 3.95 1.03
N LYS A 376 -35.18 2.81 0.51
CA LYS A 376 -35.80 1.49 0.73
C LYS A 376 -35.21 0.76 1.93
N GLU A 377 -34.26 1.36 2.64
CA GLU A 377 -33.55 0.72 3.74
C GLU A 377 -33.95 1.21 5.12
N GLU A 378 -34.09 0.28 6.07
CA GLU A 378 -34.33 0.59 7.47
C GLU A 378 -33.03 0.45 8.29
N PHE A 379 -32.70 1.48 9.07
CA PHE A 379 -31.48 1.54 9.88
C PHE A 379 -31.72 1.35 11.38
N VAL A 380 -32.99 1.29 11.81
CA VAL A 380 -33.35 0.99 13.20
C VAL A 380 -32.98 -0.46 13.53
N GLY A 381 -32.24 -0.62 14.62
CA GLY A 381 -31.64 -1.88 15.07
C GLY A 381 -30.27 -2.17 14.46
N THR A 382 -29.72 -1.28 13.61
CA THR A 382 -28.35 -1.46 13.12
C THR A 382 -27.34 -1.27 14.25
N LYS A 383 -26.37 -2.17 14.31
CA LYS A 383 -25.30 -2.17 15.32
C LYS A 383 -24.38 -0.97 15.14
N VAL A 384 -24.00 -0.36 16.25
CA VAL A 384 -22.98 0.68 16.36
C VAL A 384 -21.84 0.15 17.22
N ARG A 385 -20.61 0.36 16.78
CA ARG A 385 -19.38 0.06 17.52
C ARG A 385 -18.71 1.37 17.90
N ASP A 386 -18.60 1.66 19.18
CA ASP A 386 -17.83 2.82 19.63
C ASP A 386 -16.36 2.44 19.80
N ILE A 387 -15.47 3.14 19.08
CA ILE A 387 -14.02 3.01 19.23
C ILE A 387 -13.37 4.36 19.58
N SER A 388 -14.17 5.35 19.97
CA SER A 388 -13.72 6.69 20.37
C SER A 388 -13.20 6.73 21.82
N GLY A 389 -13.47 5.70 22.61
CA GLY A 389 -12.98 5.49 23.97
C GLY A 389 -11.91 4.39 24.08
N LYS A 390 -11.40 4.17 25.28
CA LYS A 390 -10.40 3.11 25.56
C LYS A 390 -10.96 1.70 25.34
N GLU A 391 -12.23 1.52 25.67
CA GLU A 391 -12.94 0.26 25.50
C GLU A 391 -13.90 0.34 24.32
N THR A 392 -13.98 -0.74 23.55
CA THR A 392 -14.98 -0.83 22.49
C THR A 392 -16.36 -1.07 23.10
N ARG A 393 -17.29 -0.12 22.92
CA ARG A 393 -18.70 -0.28 23.31
C ARG A 393 -19.55 -0.72 22.13
N LYS A 394 -20.66 -1.39 22.41
CA LYS A 394 -21.66 -1.79 21.41
C LYS A 394 -22.95 -1.05 21.71
N GLY A 395 -23.57 -0.52 20.66
CA GLY A 395 -24.87 0.12 20.72
C GLY A 395 -25.72 -0.27 19.51
N TRP A 396 -26.96 0.20 19.51
CA TRP A 396 -27.92 -0.04 18.43
C TRP A 396 -28.68 1.24 18.13
N ILE A 397 -28.85 1.54 16.84
CA ILE A 397 -29.70 2.65 16.43
C ILE A 397 -31.14 2.32 16.84
N ILE A 398 -31.76 3.19 17.62
CA ILE A 398 -33.17 3.02 18.04
C ILE A 398 -34.12 3.94 17.29
N GLU A 399 -33.59 5.02 16.72
CA GLU A 399 -34.35 6.03 16.00
C GLU A 399 -33.46 6.75 14.97
N VAL A 400 -34.02 7.09 13.82
CA VAL A 400 -33.42 7.99 12.82
C VAL A 400 -34.20 9.31 12.89
N LEU A 401 -33.52 10.38 13.30
CA LEU A 401 -34.15 11.70 13.48
C LEU A 401 -34.15 12.51 12.19
N GLN A 402 -33.10 12.37 11.38
CA GLN A 402 -32.95 13.07 10.11
C GLN A 402 -32.21 12.17 9.10
N THR A 403 -32.55 12.32 7.82
CA THR A 403 -31.86 11.69 6.68
C THR A 403 -31.22 12.74 5.77
N TYR A 404 -30.26 12.32 4.95
CA TYR A 404 -29.85 13.03 3.75
C TYR A 404 -30.96 12.93 2.67
N ASP A 405 -30.82 13.70 1.59
CA ASP A 405 -31.81 13.79 0.51
C ASP A 405 -32.07 12.45 -0.18
N ASP A 406 -31.08 11.55 -0.17
CA ASP A 406 -31.14 10.21 -0.74
C ASP A 406 -31.70 9.16 0.22
N GLY A 407 -32.11 9.54 1.43
CA GLY A 407 -32.65 8.64 2.45
C GLY A 407 -31.63 8.03 3.41
N PHE A 408 -30.32 8.26 3.22
CA PHE A 408 -29.31 7.75 4.14
C PHE A 408 -29.42 8.45 5.53
N PRO A 409 -29.18 7.78 6.67
CA PRO A 409 -29.27 8.42 7.97
C PRO A 409 -28.26 9.56 8.10
N LYS A 410 -28.72 10.70 8.63
CA LYS A 410 -27.91 11.87 8.92
C LYS A 410 -27.72 12.08 10.41
N ILE A 411 -28.79 11.90 11.19
CA ILE A 411 -28.79 11.99 12.65
C ILE A 411 -29.60 10.83 13.21
N VAL A 412 -29.05 10.14 14.20
CA VAL A 412 -29.66 8.96 14.82
C VAL A 412 -29.57 8.99 16.34
N VAL A 413 -30.48 8.30 17.00
CA VAL A 413 -30.37 7.99 18.43
C VAL A 413 -29.81 6.58 18.57
N VAL A 414 -28.71 6.45 19.31
CA VAL A 414 -28.06 5.17 19.59
C VAL A 414 -28.27 4.81 21.04
N GLN A 415 -28.84 3.63 21.30
CA GLN A 415 -28.90 3.05 22.63
C GLN A 415 -27.61 2.28 22.91
N TRP A 416 -27.04 2.56 24.07
CA TRP A 416 -25.90 1.87 24.66
C TRP A 416 -26.34 1.13 25.91
N ASP A 417 -25.39 0.48 26.59
CA ASP A 417 -25.67 -0.09 27.90
C ASP A 417 -25.88 1.02 28.93
N GLY A 418 -27.11 1.15 29.46
CA GLY A 418 -27.48 2.11 30.50
C GLY A 418 -27.81 3.54 30.06
N TYR A 419 -27.63 3.92 28.78
CA TYR A 419 -27.98 5.26 28.27
C TYR A 419 -28.23 5.27 26.76
N ALA A 420 -28.72 6.39 26.22
CA ALA A 420 -28.74 6.63 24.78
C ALA A 420 -28.06 7.96 24.43
N SER A 421 -27.59 8.10 23.19
CA SER A 421 -27.02 9.36 22.71
C SER A 421 -27.47 9.70 21.28
N VAL A 422 -27.55 11.00 20.99
CA VAL A 422 -27.77 11.50 19.63
C VAL A 422 -26.44 11.60 18.90
N GLU A 423 -26.33 10.94 17.75
CA GLU A 423 -25.10 10.84 16.98
C GLU A 423 -25.30 11.31 15.53
N VAL A 424 -24.31 12.05 15.01
CA VAL A 424 -24.25 12.44 13.60
C VAL A 424 -23.69 11.28 12.79
N VAL A 425 -24.25 11.04 11.60
CA VAL A 425 -23.85 9.99 10.67
C VAL A 425 -23.20 10.61 9.44
N LEU A 426 -22.01 10.12 9.09
CA LEU A 426 -21.26 10.56 7.92
C LEU A 426 -21.74 9.82 6.68
N HIS A 427 -22.12 10.58 5.65
CA HIS A 427 -22.51 10.01 4.37
C HIS A 427 -21.32 9.25 3.74
N PRO A 428 -21.47 7.97 3.32
CA PRO A 428 -20.38 7.15 2.83
C PRO A 428 -19.62 7.73 1.63
N GLU A 429 -20.28 8.55 0.82
CA GLU A 429 -19.69 9.19 -0.35
C GLU A 429 -19.00 10.54 -0.06
N ARG A 430 -19.26 11.13 1.12
CA ARG A 430 -18.73 12.47 1.50
C ARG A 430 -17.86 12.45 2.75
N ASP A 431 -17.74 11.31 3.43
CA ASP A 431 -17.08 11.22 4.73
C ASP A 431 -15.63 11.74 4.71
N GLU A 432 -14.85 11.51 3.65
CA GLU A 432 -13.45 11.99 3.56
C GLU A 432 -13.36 13.52 3.52
N ILE A 433 -14.17 14.14 2.66
CA ILE A 433 -14.23 15.60 2.51
C ILE A 433 -14.69 16.24 3.83
N LEU A 434 -15.67 15.63 4.49
CA LEU A 434 -16.16 16.10 5.79
C LEU A 434 -15.11 15.96 6.90
N MET A 435 -14.41 14.83 6.96
CA MET A 435 -13.38 14.57 7.97
C MET A 435 -12.12 15.44 7.78
N GLU A 436 -11.80 15.83 6.55
CA GLU A 436 -10.65 16.68 6.21
C GLU A 436 -11.00 18.18 6.08
N GLY A 437 -12.27 18.55 6.24
CA GLY A 437 -12.76 19.90 5.91
C GLY A 437 -12.44 21.01 6.92
N LEU A 438 -11.65 20.77 7.97
CA LEU A 438 -11.32 21.84 8.92
C LEU A 438 -10.56 22.97 8.23
N ILE A 439 -11.04 24.20 8.45
CA ILE A 439 -10.43 25.40 7.90
C ILE A 439 -9.57 26.03 8.98
N PHE A 440 -8.29 26.26 8.66
CA PHE A 440 -7.36 26.97 9.53
C PHE A 440 -7.15 28.38 8.98
N ARG A 441 -7.25 29.41 9.83
CA ARG A 441 -7.01 30.81 9.45
C ARG A 441 -5.89 31.43 10.25
N CYS A 442 -5.13 32.30 9.59
CA CYS A 442 -4.14 33.13 10.26
C CYS A 442 -4.80 34.00 11.34
N PRO A 443 -4.29 34.02 12.58
CA PRO A 443 -4.87 34.84 13.65
C PRO A 443 -4.71 36.35 13.39
N LYS A 444 -3.71 36.74 12.60
CA LYS A 444 -3.38 38.13 12.28
C LYS A 444 -4.19 38.68 11.11
N CYS A 445 -4.11 38.04 9.94
CA CYS A 445 -4.74 38.54 8.71
C CYS A 445 -6.02 37.81 8.29
N ARG A 446 -6.43 36.74 9.01
CA ARG A 446 -7.62 35.91 8.70
C ARG A 446 -7.59 35.16 7.36
N ALA A 447 -6.49 35.25 6.62
CA ALA A 447 -6.29 34.45 5.43
C ALA A 447 -6.29 32.95 5.78
N GLU A 448 -6.82 32.15 4.87
CA GLU A 448 -6.88 30.69 5.00
C GLU A 448 -5.49 30.08 4.86
N LEU A 449 -5.19 29.05 5.66
CA LEU A 449 -3.90 28.37 5.68
C LEU A 449 -4.06 27.00 5.03
N GLU A 450 -3.51 26.82 3.83
CA GLU A 450 -3.54 25.54 3.11
C GLU A 450 -2.84 24.42 3.88
N GLU A 451 -1.66 24.71 4.41
CA GLU A 451 -0.91 23.76 5.22
C GLU A 451 -0.61 24.43 6.55
N PRO A 452 -1.49 24.25 7.56
CA PRO A 452 -1.45 25.08 8.74
C PRO A 452 -0.16 24.88 9.52
N TYR A 453 0.47 23.71 9.45
CA TYR A 453 1.65 23.38 10.21
C TYR A 453 2.69 22.58 9.40
N ASP A 454 3.96 22.96 9.57
CA ASP A 454 5.13 22.20 9.15
C ASP A 454 5.92 21.77 10.40
N PRO A 455 6.02 20.47 10.70
CA PRO A 455 6.75 20.00 11.87
C PRO A 455 8.27 20.19 11.80
N ALA A 456 8.83 20.38 10.60
CA ALA A 456 10.27 20.55 10.37
C ALA A 456 10.64 21.95 9.84
N GLY A 457 9.68 22.65 9.25
CA GLY A 457 9.87 23.97 8.63
C GLY A 457 9.52 25.16 9.53
N GLU A 458 9.80 26.35 9.00
CA GLU A 458 9.32 27.60 9.57
C GLU A 458 7.81 27.76 9.31
N ASN A 459 7.08 28.09 10.37
CA ASN A 459 5.64 28.20 10.31
C ASN A 459 5.25 29.68 10.15
N LEU A 460 5.22 30.15 8.91
CA LEU A 460 4.86 31.52 8.55
C LEU A 460 3.55 31.55 7.76
N CYS A 461 2.73 32.57 7.99
CA CYS A 461 1.57 32.83 7.15
C CYS A 461 2.02 33.27 5.75
N SER A 462 1.61 32.56 4.71
CA SER A 462 1.92 32.86 3.31
C SER A 462 1.41 34.22 2.83
N TYR A 463 0.41 34.80 3.50
CA TYR A 463 -0.21 36.07 3.11
C TYR A 463 0.37 37.29 3.82
N CYS A 464 0.65 37.20 5.13
CA CYS A 464 1.10 38.35 5.92
C CYS A 464 2.51 38.20 6.53
N GLY A 465 3.18 37.06 6.31
CA GLY A 465 4.49 36.75 6.86
C GLY A 465 4.54 36.58 8.38
N GLY A 466 3.38 36.60 9.06
CA GLY A 466 3.33 36.45 10.51
C GLY A 466 3.72 35.05 10.97
N HIS A 467 4.49 34.96 12.05
CA HIS A 467 4.84 33.71 12.73
C HIS A 467 3.60 33.00 13.29
N LEU A 468 3.56 31.68 13.14
CA LEU A 468 2.50 30.79 13.58
C LEU A 468 3.06 29.72 14.53
N TRP A 469 2.21 29.20 15.41
CA TRP A 469 2.55 28.08 16.31
C TRP A 469 3.73 28.32 17.27
N GLU A 470 4.00 29.56 17.67
CA GLU A 470 5.03 29.88 18.67
C GLU A 470 4.43 29.96 20.08
N ASP A 471 3.33 30.69 20.18
CA ASP A 471 2.57 30.93 21.40
C ASP A 471 1.06 30.98 21.14
N LYS A 472 0.29 31.21 22.20
CA LYS A 472 -1.18 31.24 22.17
C LYS A 472 -1.76 32.31 21.21
N LYS A 473 -1.08 33.44 20.99
CA LYS A 473 -1.52 34.52 20.09
C LYS A 473 -1.28 34.18 18.62
N THR A 474 -0.28 33.34 18.35
CA THR A 474 0.11 32.88 17.02
C THR A 474 -0.56 31.56 16.59
N LEU A 475 -1.43 30.99 17.43
CA LEU A 475 -2.19 29.80 17.08
C LEU A 475 -3.20 30.09 15.96
N PRO A 476 -3.25 29.29 14.90
CA PRO A 476 -4.31 29.39 13.90
C PRO A 476 -5.70 29.26 14.50
N LEU A 477 -6.62 30.05 13.94
CA LEU A 477 -8.05 29.94 14.23
C LEU A 477 -8.62 28.77 13.46
N VAL A 478 -9.51 28.01 14.08
CA VAL A 478 -10.10 26.82 13.45
C VAL A 478 -11.59 27.02 13.26
N GLU A 479 -12.06 26.73 12.05
CA GLU A 479 -13.44 26.83 11.63
C GLU A 479 -13.92 25.51 11.04
N GLU A 480 -15.17 25.15 11.32
CA GLU A 480 -15.80 23.97 10.74
C GLU A 480 -16.39 24.31 9.36
N PRO A 481 -16.48 23.32 8.44
CA PRO A 481 -17.25 23.46 7.22
C PRO A 481 -18.69 23.90 7.50
N LYS A 482 -19.21 24.84 6.70
CA LYS A 482 -20.60 25.30 6.81
C LYS A 482 -21.63 24.18 6.73
N GLU A 483 -21.38 23.14 5.93
CA GLU A 483 -22.27 21.96 5.81
C GLU A 483 -22.38 21.16 7.11
N ILE A 484 -21.26 21.02 7.83
CA ILE A 484 -21.22 20.35 9.13
C ILE A 484 -21.87 21.25 10.18
N MET A 485 -21.53 22.53 10.22
CA MET A 485 -22.18 23.49 11.13
C MET A 485 -23.70 23.48 10.95
N LYS A 486 -24.21 23.50 9.71
CA LYS A 486 -25.66 23.38 9.46
C LYS A 486 -26.25 22.08 10.00
N THR A 487 -25.51 20.97 9.95
CA THR A 487 -25.97 19.67 10.45
C THR A 487 -26.01 19.62 11.98
N PHE A 488 -25.02 20.21 12.65
CA PHE A 488 -24.99 20.31 14.11
C PHE A 488 -26.00 21.35 14.63
N ASN A 489 -26.11 22.51 13.96
CA ASN A 489 -27.00 23.60 14.36
C ASN A 489 -28.48 23.33 14.02
N ALA A 490 -28.79 22.53 12.99
CA ALA A 490 -30.18 22.16 12.67
C ALA A 490 -30.88 21.33 13.76
N ILE A 491 -30.10 20.71 14.66
CA ILE A 491 -30.62 20.09 15.87
C ILE A 491 -30.84 21.15 16.97
N GLU A 492 -29.98 22.16 17.06
CA GLU A 492 -30.08 23.24 18.05
C GLU A 492 -31.26 24.19 17.76
N GLU A 493 -31.59 24.47 16.49
CA GLU A 493 -32.73 25.30 16.10
C GLU A 493 -34.00 24.45 15.90
N GLY A 494 -34.74 24.20 16.99
CA GLY A 494 -36.12 23.69 16.94
C GLY A 494 -36.34 22.22 17.29
N SER A 495 -35.34 21.50 17.81
CA SER A 495 -35.49 20.10 18.27
C SER A 495 -35.43 19.96 19.80
N TYR A 496 -36.00 18.86 20.33
CA TYR A 496 -35.94 18.52 21.76
C TYR A 496 -34.59 17.93 22.22
N TYR A 497 -33.59 17.83 21.33
CA TYR A 497 -32.34 17.12 21.59
C TYR A 497 -31.10 17.92 21.15
N SER A 498 -29.91 17.57 21.64
CA SER A 498 -28.60 18.11 21.21
C SER A 498 -27.65 16.99 20.75
N VAL A 499 -26.78 17.26 19.77
CA VAL A 499 -25.78 16.26 19.33
C VAL A 499 -24.85 15.91 20.50
N GLY A 500 -24.66 14.61 20.76
CA GLY A 500 -23.87 14.13 21.89
C GLY A 500 -24.58 14.21 23.24
N GLU A 501 -25.85 14.63 23.28
CA GLU A 501 -26.68 14.59 24.49
C GLU A 501 -26.85 13.16 24.97
N ILE A 502 -26.67 12.95 26.28
CA ILE A 502 -26.94 11.66 26.94
C ILE A 502 -28.39 11.68 27.41
N LEU A 503 -29.21 10.80 26.85
CA LEU A 503 -30.61 10.62 27.20
C LEU A 503 -30.76 9.52 28.24
N LYS A 504 -31.58 9.77 29.27
CA LYS A 504 -32.03 8.68 30.17
C LYS A 504 -33.05 7.83 29.42
N ILE A 505 -32.93 6.50 29.52
CA ILE A 505 -33.74 5.54 28.76
C ILE A 505 -35.25 5.81 28.96
N ASP A 506 -35.65 6.17 30.17
CA ASP A 506 -37.01 6.46 30.61
C ASP A 506 -37.60 7.78 30.06
N GLN A 507 -36.78 8.66 29.47
CA GLN A 507 -37.24 9.87 28.76
C GLN A 507 -37.66 9.57 27.31
N ILE A 508 -37.18 8.47 26.73
CA ILE A 508 -37.46 8.07 25.35
C ILE A 508 -38.81 7.35 25.25
N GLU A 509 -39.23 6.65 26.31
CA GLU A 509 -40.54 5.96 26.38
C GLU A 509 -41.73 6.93 26.45
N LYS A 510 -41.52 8.19 26.85
CA LYS A 510 -42.61 9.16 27.05
C LYS A 510 -43.01 9.96 25.80
N SER A 511 -42.24 9.91 24.71
CA SER A 511 -42.46 10.81 23.56
C SER A 511 -43.13 10.19 22.33
N LYS A 512 -43.49 8.89 22.31
CA LYS A 512 -44.20 8.30 21.16
C LYS A 512 -45.28 7.28 21.51
N ILE A 513 -46.54 7.66 21.30
CA ILE A 513 -47.62 6.72 20.98
C ILE A 513 -47.39 6.26 19.53
N THR A 514 -46.85 5.07 19.35
CA THR A 514 -46.70 4.45 18.01
C THR A 514 -47.83 3.45 17.76
N THR A 515 -48.39 3.43 16.54
CA THR A 515 -49.40 2.45 16.09
C THR A 515 -48.78 1.11 15.65
N SER A 516 -47.49 0.90 15.91
CA SER A 516 -46.80 -0.34 15.58
C SER A 516 -47.28 -1.48 16.48
N LYS A 517 -47.65 -2.62 15.87
CA LYS A 517 -47.99 -3.88 16.56
C LYS A 517 -46.87 -4.46 17.46
N PHE A 518 -45.70 -3.83 17.47
CA PHE A 518 -44.55 -4.21 18.31
C PHE A 518 -44.32 -3.29 19.52
N SER A 519 -45.25 -2.35 19.79
CA SER A 519 -45.11 -1.35 20.86
C SER A 519 -45.04 -1.91 22.28
N GLY A 520 -45.53 -3.13 22.51
CA GLY A 520 -45.59 -3.77 23.83
C GLY A 520 -44.52 -4.84 24.12
N LEU A 521 -43.58 -5.11 23.20
CA LEU A 521 -42.56 -6.15 23.42
C LEU A 521 -41.34 -5.55 24.11
N LYS A 522 -40.92 -6.14 25.25
CA LYS A 522 -39.58 -5.90 25.83
C LYS A 522 -38.57 -6.11 24.70
N ARG A 523 -37.84 -5.06 24.32
CA ARG A 523 -36.83 -5.04 23.23
C ARG A 523 -35.61 -5.90 23.60
N ILE A 524 -35.81 -7.20 23.76
CA ILE A 524 -34.79 -8.24 23.90
C ILE A 524 -35.03 -9.23 22.75
N ASN A 525 -35.11 -8.73 21.52
CA ASN A 525 -34.91 -9.57 20.34
C ASN A 525 -34.50 -8.72 19.14
N TRP A 526 -33.42 -7.94 19.30
CA TRP A 526 -32.85 -7.17 18.20
C TRP A 526 -32.50 -8.06 17.01
N GLY A 527 -32.17 -9.34 17.20
CA GLY A 527 -31.84 -10.28 16.11
C GLY A 527 -32.88 -10.43 14.99
N ALA A 528 -34.13 -10.01 15.21
CA ALA A 528 -35.21 -10.10 14.22
C ALA A 528 -35.49 -8.81 13.42
N SER A 529 -34.97 -7.65 13.81
CA SER A 529 -35.29 -6.39 13.11
C SER A 529 -34.57 -6.28 11.75
N PRO A 530 -35.13 -5.57 10.76
CA PRO A 530 -34.46 -5.34 9.47
C PRO A 530 -33.06 -4.74 9.61
N GLY A 531 -32.86 -3.75 10.49
CA GLY A 531 -31.56 -3.15 10.74
C GLY A 531 -30.57 -4.07 11.46
N ALA A 532 -31.01 -5.01 12.29
CA ALA A 532 -30.13 -5.98 12.94
C ALA A 532 -29.72 -7.13 12.01
N ARG A 533 -30.58 -7.50 11.05
CA ARG A 533 -30.21 -8.42 9.96
C ARG A 533 -29.04 -7.88 9.13
N LYS A 534 -28.84 -6.55 9.08
CA LYS A 534 -27.67 -5.92 8.44
C LYS A 534 -26.34 -6.36 9.07
N LEU A 535 -26.30 -6.70 10.37
CA LEU A 535 -25.09 -7.25 11.00
C LEU A 535 -24.70 -8.61 10.40
N MET A 536 -25.69 -9.48 10.12
CA MET A 536 -25.46 -10.76 9.44
C MET A 536 -24.99 -10.55 7.99
N LEU A 537 -25.34 -9.41 7.39
CA LEU A 537 -24.85 -8.96 6.09
C LEU A 537 -23.50 -8.23 6.18
N GLY A 538 -22.93 -8.09 7.38
CA GLY A 538 -21.64 -7.47 7.61
C GLY A 538 -21.65 -5.94 7.68
N GLU A 539 -22.81 -5.32 7.89
CA GLU A 539 -22.96 -3.85 7.90
C GLU A 539 -23.22 -3.32 9.31
N TYR A 540 -22.50 -2.27 9.68
CA TYR A 540 -22.59 -1.65 11.01
C TYR A 540 -22.04 -0.22 10.96
N PHE A 541 -22.35 0.58 11.98
CA PHE A 541 -21.73 1.89 12.16
C PHE A 541 -20.56 1.82 13.14
N THR A 542 -19.54 2.63 12.93
CA THR A 542 -18.45 2.82 13.87
C THR A 542 -18.40 4.28 14.31
N LYS A 543 -18.52 4.53 15.62
CA LYS A 543 -18.31 5.85 16.20
C LYS A 543 -16.82 6.11 16.34
N MET A 544 -16.35 7.19 15.71
CA MET A 544 -14.95 7.61 15.70
C MET A 544 -14.83 9.12 15.67
N ARG A 545 -13.61 9.67 15.85
CA ARG A 545 -13.36 11.10 15.74
C ARG A 545 -13.82 11.62 14.37
N LEU A 546 -14.52 12.76 14.39
CA LEU A 546 -15.05 13.41 13.21
C LEU A 546 -13.92 13.99 12.37
N TYR A 547 -13.06 14.83 12.94
CA TYR A 547 -12.02 15.51 12.18
C TYR A 547 -10.69 14.78 12.18
N ARG A 548 -10.08 14.71 11.01
CA ARG A 548 -8.70 14.26 10.83
C ARG A 548 -7.78 15.47 10.91
N VAL A 549 -7.07 15.58 12.02
CA VAL A 549 -5.94 16.51 12.17
C VAL A 549 -4.68 15.68 12.29
N ASP A 550 -3.64 16.13 11.63
CA ASP A 550 -2.33 15.50 11.65
C ASP A 550 -1.71 15.55 13.05
N GLN A 551 -1.12 14.44 13.47
CA GLN A 551 -0.64 14.25 14.83
C GLN A 551 0.41 15.31 15.25
N PRO A 552 1.38 15.71 14.40
CA PRO A 552 2.36 16.73 14.77
C PRO A 552 1.73 18.11 15.06
N THR A 553 0.67 18.49 14.34
CA THR A 553 -0.11 19.71 14.60
C THR A 553 -0.72 19.69 15.99
N ILE A 554 -1.31 18.55 16.36
CA ILE A 554 -1.92 18.37 17.68
C ILE A 554 -0.85 18.42 18.78
N ALA A 555 0.28 17.75 18.59
CA ALA A 555 1.37 17.78 19.54
C ALA A 555 1.93 19.19 19.77
N GLN A 556 2.07 19.98 18.69
CA GLN A 556 2.49 21.37 18.81
C GLN A 556 1.43 22.23 19.50
N TYR A 557 0.17 22.07 19.13
CA TYR A 557 -0.95 22.75 19.78
C TYR A 557 -0.95 22.52 21.30
N LEU A 558 -0.91 21.25 21.71
CA LEU A 558 -0.87 20.86 23.12
C LEU A 558 0.37 21.43 23.83
N THR A 559 1.52 21.42 23.17
CA THR A 559 2.76 21.99 23.71
C THR A 559 2.62 23.48 24.01
N ILE A 560 2.02 24.24 23.10
CA ILE A 560 1.77 25.69 23.28
C ILE A 560 0.81 25.92 24.44
N LEU A 561 -0.31 25.18 24.51
CA LEU A 561 -1.26 25.30 25.61
C LEU A 561 -0.61 25.01 26.96
N ARG A 562 0.13 23.90 27.06
CA ARG A 562 0.88 23.52 28.27
C ARG A 562 1.85 24.62 28.70
N LYS A 563 2.67 25.12 27.77
CA LYS A 563 3.63 26.20 28.05
C LYS A 563 2.94 27.49 28.47
N SER A 564 1.81 27.85 27.85
CA SER A 564 1.05 29.06 28.19
C SER A 564 0.50 29.05 29.63
N LYS A 565 0.34 27.86 30.23
CA LYS A 565 -0.03 27.67 31.64
C LYS A 565 1.16 27.49 32.58
N GLY A 566 2.39 27.56 32.07
CA GLY A 566 3.60 27.33 32.87
C GLY A 566 3.75 25.88 33.38
N MET A 567 3.09 24.91 32.74
CA MET A 567 3.07 23.52 33.22
C MET A 567 4.23 22.70 32.65
N SER A 568 4.88 21.87 33.46
CA SER A 568 5.79 20.82 32.98
C SER A 568 4.98 19.66 32.37
N LEU A 569 5.65 18.76 31.63
CA LEU A 569 4.99 17.53 31.15
C LEU A 569 4.58 16.64 32.34
N GLN A 570 5.44 16.58 33.37
CA GLN A 570 5.16 15.84 34.60
C GLN A 570 3.90 16.37 35.30
N ALA A 571 3.71 17.69 35.34
CA ALA A 571 2.52 18.29 35.94
C ALA A 571 1.20 17.95 35.21
N ILE A 572 1.27 17.51 33.93
CA ILE A 572 0.10 16.95 33.23
C ILE A 572 -0.09 15.50 33.64
N ILE A 573 0.98 14.71 33.65
CA ILE A 573 0.96 13.29 34.06
C ILE A 573 0.37 13.15 35.48
N ASP A 574 0.80 14.00 36.41
CA ASP A 574 0.37 13.97 37.81
C ASP A 574 -1.12 14.31 37.99
N LYS A 575 -1.74 14.99 37.00
CA LYS A 575 -3.17 15.34 36.99
C LYS A 575 -4.03 14.30 36.29
N LEU A 576 -3.43 13.29 35.66
CA LEU A 576 -4.14 12.23 34.95
C LEU A 576 -4.07 10.90 35.72
N PRO A 577 -5.02 9.99 35.50
CA PRO A 577 -4.97 8.65 36.11
C PRO A 577 -3.66 7.91 35.77
N LYS A 578 -3.18 7.05 36.68
CA LYS A 578 -1.86 6.37 36.55
C LYS A 578 -1.68 5.58 35.25
N GLU A 579 -2.75 5.06 34.68
CA GLU A 579 -2.78 4.37 33.38
C GLU A 579 -2.32 5.24 32.19
N TYR A 580 -2.28 6.57 32.34
CA TYR A 580 -1.83 7.51 31.31
C TYR A 580 -0.33 7.83 31.35
N THR A 581 0.40 7.37 32.38
CA THR A 581 1.80 7.72 32.63
C THR A 581 2.68 7.54 31.38
N HIS A 582 2.48 6.46 30.62
CA HIS A 582 3.24 6.19 29.41
C HIS A 582 2.63 6.81 28.14
N THR A 583 1.34 7.12 28.14
CA THR A 583 0.60 7.59 26.95
C THR A 583 0.74 9.10 26.73
N VAL A 584 0.74 9.88 27.81
CA VAL A 584 0.77 11.36 27.76
C VAL A 584 1.98 11.86 26.98
N GLY A 585 3.15 11.26 27.19
CA GLY A 585 4.36 11.63 26.46
C GLY A 585 4.19 11.54 24.94
N HIS A 586 3.48 10.52 24.44
CA HIS A 586 3.23 10.34 23.01
C HIS A 586 2.36 11.44 22.41
N TRP A 587 1.47 12.07 23.18
CA TRP A 587 0.64 13.18 22.69
C TRP A 587 1.42 14.45 22.40
N PHE A 588 2.59 14.63 23.02
CA PHE A 588 3.45 15.82 22.85
C PHE A 588 4.64 15.56 21.91
N ARG A 589 4.80 14.34 21.41
CA ARG A 589 5.82 13.99 20.41
C ARG A 589 5.36 14.40 19.02
N LYS A 590 6.27 14.97 18.22
CA LYS A 590 6.03 15.35 16.81
C LYS A 590 6.60 14.34 15.81
N ASP A 591 7.35 13.36 16.30
CA ASP A 591 8.04 12.35 15.52
C ASP A 591 7.15 11.10 15.29
N PHE A 592 7.71 10.06 14.65
CA PHE A 592 6.98 8.81 14.35
C PHE A 592 6.42 8.10 15.59
N GLY A 593 6.90 8.42 16.79
CA GLY A 593 6.38 7.87 18.04
C GLY A 593 5.19 8.65 18.59
N GLY A 594 4.74 9.71 17.95
CA GLY A 594 3.60 10.50 18.39
C GLY A 594 2.26 9.78 18.24
N SER A 595 1.32 10.08 19.14
CA SER A 595 -0.07 9.62 19.03
C SER A 595 -1.02 10.79 19.23
N THR A 596 -2.24 10.66 18.69
CA THR A 596 -3.30 11.64 18.92
C THR A 596 -4.18 11.17 20.07
N PRO A 597 -4.42 11.99 21.13
CA PRO A 597 -5.32 11.64 22.23
C PRO A 597 -6.71 11.30 21.70
N ILE A 598 -7.29 10.18 22.11
CA ILE A 598 -8.66 9.79 21.68
C ILE A 598 -9.70 10.78 22.22
N PRO A 599 -10.91 10.88 21.62
CA PRO A 599 -11.94 11.81 22.09
C PRO A 599 -12.21 11.79 23.60
N GLU A 600 -12.16 10.62 24.24
CA GLU A 600 -12.28 10.49 25.69
C GLU A 600 -11.13 11.21 26.45
N ASP A 601 -9.88 11.02 26.02
CA ASP A 601 -8.70 11.66 26.61
C ASP A 601 -8.70 13.19 26.41
N VAL A 602 -9.27 13.66 25.30
CA VAL A 602 -9.36 15.09 24.97
C VAL A 602 -10.18 15.85 26.02
N ARG A 603 -11.20 15.23 26.61
CA ARG A 603 -12.01 15.84 27.69
C ARG A 603 -11.17 16.13 28.93
N LEU A 604 -10.36 15.16 29.34
CA LEU A 604 -9.43 15.32 30.47
C LEU A 604 -8.41 16.42 30.17
N LEU A 605 -7.88 16.47 28.94
CA LEU A 605 -6.96 17.52 28.51
C LEU A 605 -7.63 18.91 28.52
N LYS A 606 -8.92 19.02 28.18
CA LYS A 606 -9.66 20.29 28.24
C LYS A 606 -9.82 20.80 29.67
N GLU A 607 -10.06 19.93 30.64
CA GLU A 607 -10.14 20.30 32.06
C GLU A 607 -8.79 20.84 32.58
N ILE A 608 -7.68 20.25 32.14
CA ILE A 608 -6.32 20.63 32.57
C ILE A 608 -5.83 21.89 31.82
N LEU A 609 -5.92 21.87 30.49
CA LEU A 609 -5.28 22.83 29.59
C LEU A 609 -6.21 23.99 29.19
N GLY A 610 -7.52 23.86 29.40
CA GLY A 610 -8.51 24.92 29.19
C GLY A 610 -8.56 25.44 27.75
N SER A 611 -9.66 25.20 27.05
CA SER A 611 -9.88 25.83 25.74
C SER A 611 -11.36 25.91 25.40
N LYS A 612 -11.79 27.06 24.88
CA LYS A 612 -13.08 27.23 24.20
C LYS A 612 -12.80 27.61 22.75
N ASN A 613 -13.56 27.05 21.81
CA ASN A 613 -13.49 27.30 20.37
C ASN A 613 -12.10 27.04 19.77
N SER A 614 -11.60 25.81 19.94
CA SER A 614 -10.22 25.46 19.59
C SER A 614 -10.07 24.07 18.98
N ILE A 615 -8.83 23.69 18.62
CA ILE A 615 -8.50 22.36 18.10
C ILE A 615 -8.98 21.24 19.04
N LEU A 616 -8.91 21.41 20.37
CA LEU A 616 -9.39 20.37 21.29
C LEU A 616 -10.90 20.14 21.16
N ASP A 617 -11.68 21.18 20.89
CA ASP A 617 -13.12 21.02 20.66
C ASP A 617 -13.37 20.20 19.40
N MET A 618 -12.56 20.41 18.36
CA MET A 618 -12.64 19.63 17.11
C MET A 618 -12.19 18.17 17.30
N LEU A 619 -11.18 17.92 18.14
CA LEU A 619 -10.68 16.57 18.42
C LEU A 619 -11.63 15.72 19.28
N GLU A 620 -12.48 16.38 20.07
CA GLU A 620 -13.51 15.73 20.88
C GLU A 620 -14.71 15.28 20.02
N LYS A 621 -15.03 16.00 18.94
CA LYS A 621 -16.19 15.67 18.10
C LYS A 621 -16.06 14.28 17.48
N SER A 622 -17.16 13.55 17.51
CA SER A 622 -17.28 12.21 16.95
C SER A 622 -18.44 12.12 15.95
N GLY A 623 -18.36 11.18 15.02
CA GLY A 623 -19.44 10.83 14.12
C GLY A 623 -19.49 9.33 13.85
N LEU A 624 -20.64 8.84 13.41
CA LEU A 624 -20.84 7.46 12.99
C LEU A 624 -20.44 7.30 11.52
N LYS A 625 -19.44 6.47 11.28
CA LYS A 625 -19.03 6.05 9.95
C LYS A 625 -19.63 4.70 9.60
N PHE A 626 -20.28 4.61 8.45
CA PHE A 626 -20.81 3.35 7.94
C PHE A 626 -19.69 2.39 7.52
N GLN A 627 -19.77 1.15 7.98
CA GLN A 627 -18.82 0.07 7.68
C GLN A 627 -19.56 -1.09 7.01
N THR A 628 -18.92 -1.70 6.03
CA THR A 628 -19.39 -2.92 5.36
C THR A 628 -18.26 -3.94 5.28
N VAL A 629 -18.56 -5.20 5.65
CA VAL A 629 -17.68 -6.37 5.47
C VAL A 629 -17.76 -6.89 4.02
N LYS A 630 -18.74 -6.44 3.24
CA LYS A 630 -18.78 -6.62 1.78
C LYS A 630 -17.81 -5.63 1.10
N ALA A 631 -17.83 -5.55 -0.23
CA ALA A 631 -17.03 -4.58 -0.94
C ALA A 631 -17.28 -3.18 -0.34
N SER A 632 -16.24 -2.57 0.23
CA SER A 632 -16.33 -1.21 0.79
C SER A 632 -16.96 -0.29 -0.25
N VAL A 633 -17.87 0.59 0.16
CA VAL A 633 -18.41 1.67 -0.71
C VAL A 633 -17.26 2.48 -1.33
N LYS A 634 -16.18 2.67 -0.56
CA LYS A 634 -14.94 3.32 -1.02
C LYS A 634 -14.09 2.48 -1.97
N GLY A 635 -14.35 1.17 -2.00
CA GLY A 635 -13.63 0.23 -2.83
C GLY A 635 -12.34 -0.31 -2.23
N ARG A 636 -11.51 -0.90 -3.09
CA ARG A 636 -10.28 -1.62 -2.73
C ARG A 636 -9.06 -0.71 -2.83
N ASN A 637 -8.03 -1.02 -2.05
CA ASN A 637 -6.72 -0.39 -2.20
C ASN A 637 -6.24 -0.52 -3.66
N PRO A 638 -5.75 0.57 -4.27
CA PRO A 638 -5.24 0.51 -5.62
C PRO A 638 -3.99 -0.38 -5.69
N GLY A 639 -3.85 -1.06 -6.84
CA GLY A 639 -2.64 -1.79 -7.17
C GLY A 639 -1.59 -0.88 -7.79
N ASP A 640 -0.34 -1.33 -7.73
CA ASP A 640 0.83 -0.72 -8.36
C ASP A 640 0.89 -0.88 -9.90
N PHE A 641 -0.11 -1.50 -10.52
CA PHE A 641 -0.28 -1.54 -11.98
C PHE A 641 -1.46 -0.66 -12.41
N ILE A 642 -1.19 0.33 -13.26
CA ILE A 642 -2.18 1.27 -13.83
C ILE A 642 -2.17 1.12 -15.35
N GLU A 643 -3.35 1.08 -15.95
CA GLU A 643 -3.50 0.84 -17.39
C GLU A 643 -4.50 1.83 -17.99
N ASN A 644 -4.25 2.23 -19.24
CA ASN A 644 -5.15 3.08 -20.05
C ASN A 644 -5.49 4.43 -19.44
N ILE A 645 -4.55 4.99 -18.69
CA ILE A 645 -4.67 6.34 -18.16
C ILE A 645 -3.87 7.30 -19.05
N ASN A 646 -4.48 8.43 -19.42
CA ASN A 646 -3.74 9.46 -20.14
C ASN A 646 -2.84 10.26 -19.18
N SER A 647 -1.96 11.11 -19.71
CA SER A 647 -0.99 11.84 -18.89
C SER A 647 -1.63 12.81 -17.90
N GLU A 648 -2.68 13.53 -18.30
CA GLU A 648 -3.37 14.51 -17.44
C GLU A 648 -4.12 13.80 -16.32
N GLU A 649 -4.86 12.74 -16.63
CA GLU A 649 -5.54 11.90 -15.65
C GLU A 649 -4.55 11.26 -14.67
N LEU A 650 -3.38 10.83 -15.14
CA LEU A 650 -2.35 10.24 -14.30
C LEU A 650 -1.76 11.26 -13.33
N ILE A 651 -1.45 12.47 -13.81
CA ILE A 651 -0.97 13.56 -12.96
C ILE A 651 -2.04 13.89 -11.92
N ALA A 652 -3.31 14.09 -12.33
CA ALA A 652 -4.41 14.34 -11.41
C ALA A 652 -4.61 13.21 -10.39
N TYR A 653 -4.46 11.95 -10.82
CA TYR A 653 -4.54 10.77 -9.95
C TYR A 653 -3.43 10.77 -8.90
N LEU A 654 -2.18 11.02 -9.29
CA LEU A 654 -1.03 11.03 -8.39
C LEU A 654 -1.04 12.26 -7.46
N THR A 655 -1.48 13.43 -7.94
CA THR A 655 -1.58 14.66 -7.13
C THR A 655 -2.49 14.46 -5.92
N LYS A 656 -3.61 13.75 -6.07
CA LYS A 656 -4.53 13.44 -4.97
C LYS A 656 -3.85 12.76 -3.78
N LEU A 657 -2.75 12.03 -4.01
CA LEU A 657 -2.06 11.25 -2.97
C LEU A 657 -1.27 12.09 -1.97
N PHE A 658 -0.91 13.32 -2.31
CA PHE A 658 -0.10 14.19 -1.44
C PHE A 658 -0.59 15.64 -1.38
N ALA A 659 -1.58 16.03 -2.18
CA ALA A 659 -2.16 17.36 -2.15
C ALA A 659 -2.67 17.73 -0.74
N PRO A 660 -2.48 18.97 -0.28
CA PRO A 660 -3.15 19.50 0.91
C PRO A 660 -4.66 19.28 0.85
N SER A 661 -5.30 19.13 2.01
CA SER A 661 -6.74 18.83 2.08
C SER A 661 -7.60 19.87 1.36
N GLN A 662 -7.30 21.16 1.46
CA GLN A 662 -8.04 22.22 0.75
C GLN A 662 -7.95 22.04 -0.78
N GLN A 663 -6.73 21.89 -1.30
CA GLN A 663 -6.49 21.64 -2.73
C GLN A 663 -7.19 20.35 -3.18
N TYR A 664 -7.16 19.30 -2.36
CA TYR A 664 -7.87 18.06 -2.65
C TYR A 664 -9.39 18.27 -2.75
N THR A 665 -9.99 19.06 -1.86
CA THR A 665 -11.43 19.36 -1.96
C THR A 665 -11.79 20.14 -3.23
N GLU A 666 -10.88 20.95 -3.77
CA GLU A 666 -11.10 21.63 -5.06
C GLU A 666 -10.95 20.69 -6.25
N ILE A 667 -10.03 19.73 -6.18
CA ILE A 667 -9.81 18.70 -7.23
C ILE A 667 -11.01 17.74 -7.35
N VAL A 668 -11.78 17.54 -6.26
CA VAL A 668 -12.88 16.57 -6.19
C VAL A 668 -14.27 17.20 -6.34
N LYS A 669 -14.40 18.52 -6.12
CA LYS A 669 -15.60 19.29 -6.47
C LYS A 669 -15.73 19.37 -7.99
#